data_AF-A0A1X7AIJ5-F1
#
_entry.id   AF-A0A1X7AIJ5-F1
#
_cell.length_a   1.000
_cell.length_b   1.000
_cell.length_c   1.000
_cell.angle_alpha   90.00
_cell.angle_beta   90.00
_cell.angle_gamma   90.00
#
_symmetry.space_group_name_H-M   'P 1'
#
loop_
_entity.id
_entity.type
_entity.pdbx_description
1 polymer ?
#
loop_
_entity_poly.entity_id
_entity_poly.type
_entity_poly.pdbx_seq_one_letter_code
_entity_poly.pdbx_strand_id
1 'polypeptide(L)'
;MLDTETNQELPIDEALAALKTPPHSIEAEQSVLGGLMLDNEAWDKVGHVLTSEDFYNPAHRKLYLCIQVLAQEMKPFDPVTVAEELDRKGELQDAGGVIYLTELVESIPSVANMDAYAEIVRERAVLRRLISASQRIADSAYRPEGKKADDIVEMAEREMFNISESREKEGGPIGARELLKKAVEKIDELYKTTGAITGITTGFKDLDEMTSGFQRSDMIVVAARPSMGKCIVAGSRVLDPETGKLVLIDDIVRNKEGVLLSLGDDFRLLPASPSAFVDDGMKPVFKVRTALGRTIETTLTHPFLSADGWKPLGELSVGDCVAVPRVLPVFGRETLPEYQLKTLAYFIGDGGTTQSSLRFTNKDESVLADFESAISGFESVKCTRIDNGTRTPSIRVSSDNEQVQSARESFASQLSQQMAQKHLTGEQLAEALGVAKSTVSHWKNAISTPDSSIVPALCKALDVEESALFGEGVPAASWLGKNSVATWLEQQDLLNKLAYEKELPEIVYQLEKSDLALFLRHLFTCDGSAFVQGNGQCRISYASSSPELIRGIQHLLIRFGINAKIRAKANNYENAQTPWELEILSQSGIQTFIDEIGIFSKEERVDAVRTALSAKQSHDNSDTLPESVCDYILGLKGERSWPEIFAAAGKVCPDGYNPHLVGASRRGISRTRAALLAELFHDDYLRNLSESDVYWDEIVSIESMGNKQVYDLTVDKTHNFVAEDFCVHNTTFSMNLVENALLASEKCVVVFSLEMPAEQLMMRSLSSLGRIDQGKVRTGKLEDEDWPKLSNAVKSLKEKKLFIDDTAGISPQEMRTRLRRIRREHGEIGLVMIDYLQLMKIPGFTEGRTNEISEISRSIKAMAKEFEAPIIALSQLNRSLEQRPNKRPVNSDLRESGAIEQDADVIMFIYRDEVYNPDTEHKGVAEIIIGKQRNGPIGSVRLAFIGRFTRFENLAPEAYGNFDDD
;
A
#
# COMPACT_ATOMS: atom_id res chain seq x y z
N MET A 1 36.17 -73.94 -62.84
CA MET A 1 36.07 -74.84 -61.67
C MET A 1 36.27 -74.00 -60.44
N LEU A 2 35.17 -73.68 -59.76
CA LEU A 2 35.00 -73.68 -58.31
C LEU A 2 33.57 -73.19 -58.08
N ASP A 3 32.80 -74.07 -57.47
CA ASP A 3 31.36 -73.98 -57.30
C ASP A 3 30.94 -72.88 -56.34
N THR A 4 29.76 -72.35 -56.64
CA THR A 4 28.95 -71.42 -55.86
C THR A 4 28.48 -72.05 -54.55
N GLU A 5 28.92 -71.52 -53.42
CA GLU A 5 28.21 -71.64 -52.13
C GLU A 5 27.52 -70.32 -51.79
N THR A 6 26.22 -70.44 -51.59
CA THR A 6 25.23 -69.42 -51.25
C THR A 6 25.52 -68.80 -49.88
N ASN A 7 25.83 -67.50 -49.85
CA ASN A 7 25.77 -66.69 -48.64
C ASN A 7 24.43 -65.95 -48.64
N GLN A 8 23.49 -66.33 -47.78
CA GLN A 8 22.21 -65.63 -47.60
C GLN A 8 22.45 -64.35 -46.81
N GLU A 9 22.40 -63.20 -47.48
CA GLU A 9 22.27 -61.88 -46.84
C GLU A 9 20.82 -61.70 -46.34
N LEU A 10 20.65 -61.39 -45.05
CA LEU A 10 19.37 -60.96 -44.48
C LEU A 10 19.05 -59.51 -44.92
N PRO A 11 17.79 -59.15 -45.22
CA PRO A 11 17.43 -57.81 -45.70
C PRO A 11 17.61 -56.72 -44.63
N ILE A 12 18.14 -55.57 -45.04
CA ILE A 12 18.42 -54.37 -44.20
C ILE A 12 17.16 -53.83 -43.47
N ASP A 13 15.96 -54.09 -43.98
CA ASP A 13 14.70 -53.64 -43.39
C ASP A 13 14.34 -54.34 -42.06
N GLU A 14 14.68 -55.62 -41.89
CA GLU A 14 14.42 -56.34 -40.62
C GLU A 14 15.33 -55.83 -39.48
N ALA A 15 16.58 -55.49 -39.82
CA ALA A 15 17.53 -54.92 -38.86
C ALA A 15 17.13 -53.49 -38.42
N LEU A 16 16.57 -52.68 -39.34
CA LEU A 16 16.05 -51.34 -39.05
C LEU A 16 14.72 -51.35 -38.27
N ALA A 17 13.86 -52.35 -38.51
CA ALA A 17 12.63 -52.56 -37.73
C ALA A 17 12.92 -53.01 -36.29
N ALA A 18 13.95 -53.85 -36.08
CA ALA A 18 14.39 -54.26 -34.75
C ALA A 18 14.88 -53.08 -33.88
N LEU A 19 15.45 -52.04 -34.50
CA LEU A 19 15.97 -50.83 -33.85
C LEU A 19 14.89 -49.86 -33.31
N LYS A 20 13.60 -50.05 -33.62
CA LYS A 20 12.48 -49.21 -33.15
C LYS A 20 11.45 -49.96 -32.29
N THR A 21 11.82 -51.10 -31.72
CA THR A 21 10.94 -51.77 -30.77
C THR A 21 10.96 -51.04 -29.42
N PRO A 22 9.80 -50.68 -28.83
CA PRO A 22 9.76 -50.07 -27.51
C PRO A 22 10.42 -50.97 -26.47
N PRO A 23 11.20 -50.44 -25.50
CA PRO A 23 11.89 -51.25 -24.50
C PRO A 23 10.93 -52.19 -23.75
N HIS A 24 11.23 -53.48 -23.72
CA HIS A 24 10.42 -54.50 -23.05
C HIS A 24 11.29 -55.69 -22.61
N SER A 25 10.76 -56.54 -21.72
CA SER A 25 11.41 -57.80 -21.32
C SER A 25 10.33 -58.85 -21.05
N ILE A 26 10.07 -59.72 -22.03
CA ILE A 26 9.05 -60.76 -21.89
C ILE A 26 9.45 -61.76 -20.80
N GLU A 27 10.72 -62.13 -20.72
CA GLU A 27 11.24 -63.08 -19.71
C GLU A 27 10.99 -62.59 -18.27
N ALA A 28 11.20 -61.28 -18.01
CA ALA A 28 10.92 -60.69 -16.71
C ALA A 28 9.40 -60.64 -16.42
N GLU A 29 8.58 -60.30 -17.41
CA GLU A 29 7.12 -60.33 -17.27
C GLU A 29 6.59 -61.73 -16.96
N GLN A 30 7.09 -62.76 -17.65
CA GLN A 30 6.73 -64.15 -17.41
C GLN A 30 7.16 -64.62 -16.02
N SER A 31 8.37 -64.24 -15.59
CA SER A 31 8.90 -64.57 -14.26
C SER A 31 8.07 -63.93 -13.13
N VAL A 32 7.60 -62.69 -13.32
CA VAL A 32 6.72 -62.02 -12.37
C VAL A 32 5.36 -62.70 -12.30
N LEU A 33 4.71 -62.93 -13.45
CA LEU A 33 3.36 -63.53 -13.48
C LEU A 33 3.35 -64.97 -12.98
N GLY A 34 4.31 -65.78 -13.43
CA GLY A 34 4.49 -67.14 -12.93
C GLY A 34 4.73 -67.13 -11.43
N GLY A 35 5.66 -66.29 -10.96
CA GLY A 35 5.99 -66.23 -9.54
C GLY A 35 4.81 -65.81 -8.67
N LEU A 36 3.97 -64.87 -9.12
CA LEU A 36 2.76 -64.48 -8.41
C LEU A 36 1.77 -65.65 -8.31
N MET A 37 1.60 -66.43 -9.39
CA MET A 37 0.72 -67.60 -9.38
C MET A 37 1.26 -68.77 -8.55
N LEU A 38 2.56 -68.79 -8.25
CA LEU A 38 3.22 -69.81 -7.43
C LEU A 38 3.24 -69.42 -5.94
N ASP A 39 3.43 -68.15 -5.63
CA ASP A 39 3.50 -67.60 -4.28
C ASP A 39 2.65 -66.33 -4.17
N ASN A 40 1.44 -66.48 -3.60
CA ASN A 40 0.50 -65.38 -3.45
C ASN A 40 0.98 -64.31 -2.44
N GLU A 41 1.89 -64.63 -1.51
CA GLU A 41 2.43 -63.62 -0.58
C GLU A 41 3.34 -62.62 -1.29
N ALA A 42 3.87 -62.99 -2.46
CA ALA A 42 4.71 -62.12 -3.26
C ALA A 42 3.93 -60.94 -3.89
N TRP A 43 2.59 -60.99 -3.87
CA TRP A 43 1.74 -59.86 -4.27
C TRP A 43 1.97 -58.61 -3.43
N ASP A 44 2.23 -58.73 -2.13
CA ASP A 44 2.47 -57.57 -1.26
C ASP A 44 3.73 -56.80 -1.70
N LYS A 45 4.69 -57.50 -2.31
CA LYS A 45 5.94 -56.91 -2.81
C LYS A 45 5.84 -56.36 -4.22
N VAL A 46 5.10 -57.02 -5.11
CA VAL A 46 5.03 -56.61 -6.52
C VAL A 46 3.85 -55.69 -6.81
N GLY A 47 2.74 -55.87 -6.10
CA GLY A 47 1.48 -55.16 -6.33
C GLY A 47 1.57 -53.65 -6.17
N HIS A 48 2.53 -53.15 -5.38
CA HIS A 48 2.82 -51.72 -5.22
C HIS A 48 3.85 -51.18 -6.23
N VAL A 49 4.64 -52.06 -6.86
CA VAL A 49 5.69 -51.67 -7.82
C VAL A 49 5.13 -51.60 -9.25
N LEU A 50 4.23 -52.52 -9.59
CA LEU A 50 3.72 -52.71 -10.95
C LEU A 50 2.21 -52.49 -11.06
N THR A 51 1.81 -51.92 -12.20
CA THR A 51 0.43 -51.82 -12.65
C THR A 51 0.21 -52.69 -13.89
N SER A 52 -1.04 -53.03 -14.21
CA SER A 52 -1.35 -53.81 -15.41
C SER A 52 -0.85 -53.16 -16.71
N GLU A 53 -0.70 -51.83 -16.75
CA GLU A 53 -0.20 -51.10 -17.92
C GLU A 53 1.33 -51.20 -18.10
N ASP A 54 2.06 -51.62 -17.06
CA ASP A 54 3.52 -51.76 -17.11
C ASP A 54 3.97 -52.98 -17.93
N PHE A 55 3.08 -53.93 -18.22
CA PHE A 55 3.37 -55.08 -19.07
C PHE A 55 3.31 -54.70 -20.55
N TYR A 56 4.27 -55.14 -21.34
CA TYR A 56 4.29 -54.92 -22.78
C TYR A 56 3.32 -55.84 -23.52
N ASN A 57 3.30 -57.12 -23.15
CA ASN A 57 2.43 -58.10 -23.80
C ASN A 57 0.97 -57.92 -23.37
N PRO A 58 0.01 -57.73 -24.31
CA PRO A 58 -1.41 -57.60 -23.98
C PRO A 58 -1.98 -58.77 -23.17
N ALA A 59 -1.52 -60.00 -23.42
CA ALA A 59 -1.95 -61.17 -22.65
C ALA A 59 -1.51 -61.05 -21.18
N HIS A 60 -0.27 -60.62 -20.94
CA HIS A 60 0.25 -60.40 -19.59
C HIS A 60 -0.49 -59.29 -18.83
N ARG A 61 -0.94 -58.23 -19.52
CA ARG A 61 -1.77 -57.18 -18.90
C ARG A 61 -3.07 -57.76 -18.35
N LYS A 62 -3.74 -58.60 -19.14
CA LYS A 62 -4.99 -59.28 -18.75
C LYS A 62 -4.75 -60.23 -17.58
N LEU A 63 -3.66 -60.99 -17.62
CA LEU A 63 -3.26 -61.88 -16.52
C LEU A 63 -3.01 -61.12 -15.22
N TYR A 64 -2.21 -60.05 -15.27
CA TYR A 64 -1.92 -59.24 -14.08
C TYR A 64 -3.19 -58.57 -13.53
N LEU A 65 -4.06 -58.05 -14.40
CA LEU A 65 -5.33 -57.47 -13.99
C LEU A 65 -6.25 -58.50 -13.32
N CYS A 66 -6.29 -59.73 -13.84
CA CYS A 66 -7.04 -60.82 -13.23
C CYS A 66 -6.50 -61.16 -11.83
N ILE A 67 -5.18 -61.32 -11.70
CA ILE A 67 -4.49 -61.54 -10.42
C ILE A 67 -4.78 -60.39 -9.45
N GLN A 68 -4.72 -59.15 -9.90
CA GLN A 68 -5.02 -57.96 -9.10
C GLN A 68 -6.45 -57.98 -8.54
N VAL A 69 -7.43 -58.36 -9.36
CA VAL A 69 -8.83 -58.47 -8.92
C VAL A 69 -9.00 -59.60 -7.89
N LEU A 70 -8.40 -60.77 -8.15
CA LEU A 70 -8.46 -61.90 -7.21
C LEU A 70 -7.78 -61.57 -5.88
N ALA A 71 -6.63 -60.91 -5.91
CA ALA A 71 -5.91 -60.45 -4.73
C ALA A 71 -6.73 -59.43 -3.91
N GLN A 72 -7.40 -58.46 -4.58
CA GLN A 72 -8.30 -57.49 -3.92
C GLN A 72 -9.51 -58.16 -3.27
N GLU A 73 -10.05 -59.21 -3.87
CA GLU A 73 -11.13 -60.03 -3.30
C GLU A 73 -10.64 -61.01 -2.22
N MET A 74 -9.35 -60.97 -1.86
CA MET A 74 -8.68 -61.92 -0.95
C MET A 74 -8.89 -63.39 -1.35
N LYS A 75 -8.93 -63.66 -2.67
CA LYS A 75 -8.99 -65.01 -3.24
C LYS A 75 -7.60 -65.48 -3.65
N PRO A 76 -7.31 -66.80 -3.59
CA PRO A 76 -6.07 -67.32 -4.15
C PRO A 76 -6.03 -67.12 -5.67
N PHE A 77 -4.84 -66.92 -6.23
CA PHE A 77 -4.63 -66.67 -7.66
C PHE A 77 -3.60 -67.63 -8.26
N ASP A 78 -3.76 -68.92 -7.98
CA ASP A 78 -3.01 -69.99 -8.64
C ASP A 78 -3.46 -70.17 -10.12
N PRO A 79 -2.73 -70.95 -10.95
CA PRO A 79 -3.07 -71.12 -12.36
C PRO A 79 -4.49 -71.63 -12.62
N VAL A 80 -5.05 -72.40 -11.68
CA VAL A 80 -6.42 -72.95 -11.79
C VAL A 80 -7.44 -71.86 -11.54
N THR A 81 -7.26 -71.09 -10.47
CA THR A 81 -8.18 -70.03 -10.06
C THR A 81 -8.15 -68.85 -11.04
N VAL A 82 -6.95 -68.50 -11.54
CA VAL A 82 -6.79 -67.51 -12.60
C VAL A 82 -7.44 -67.98 -13.90
N ALA A 83 -7.30 -69.27 -14.26
CA ALA A 83 -7.94 -69.82 -15.45
C ALA A 83 -9.47 -69.79 -15.37
N GLU A 84 -10.05 -70.18 -14.23
CA GLU A 84 -11.50 -70.17 -14.01
C GLU A 84 -12.07 -68.75 -14.06
N GLU A 85 -11.39 -67.78 -13.45
CA GLU A 85 -11.80 -66.38 -13.46
C GLU A 85 -11.72 -65.75 -14.85
N LEU A 86 -10.70 -66.10 -15.64
CA LEU A 86 -10.57 -65.65 -17.03
C LEU A 86 -11.59 -66.33 -17.96
N ASP A 87 -11.91 -67.61 -17.73
CA ASP A 87 -12.92 -68.33 -18.51
C ASP A 87 -14.32 -67.76 -18.25
N ARG A 88 -14.62 -67.44 -16.98
CA ARG A 88 -15.85 -66.74 -16.58
C ARG A 88 -16.04 -65.42 -17.31
N LYS A 89 -14.96 -64.69 -17.58
CA LYS A 89 -14.96 -63.43 -18.34
C LYS A 89 -14.88 -63.61 -19.86
N GLY A 90 -14.69 -64.84 -20.34
CA GLY A 90 -14.51 -65.14 -21.76
C GLY A 90 -13.15 -64.70 -22.33
N GLU A 91 -12.16 -64.43 -21.46
CA GLU A 91 -10.85 -63.88 -21.85
C GLU A 91 -9.71 -64.91 -21.77
N LEU A 92 -10.00 -66.16 -21.37
CA LEU A 92 -8.98 -67.20 -21.17
C LEU A 92 -8.14 -67.48 -22.43
N GLN A 93 -8.77 -67.52 -23.60
CA GLN A 93 -8.06 -67.74 -24.87
C GLN A 93 -7.14 -66.56 -25.23
N ASP A 94 -7.58 -65.33 -24.96
CA ASP A 94 -6.79 -64.11 -25.20
C ASP A 94 -5.57 -63.99 -24.25
N ALA A 95 -5.65 -64.66 -23.09
CA ALA A 95 -4.60 -64.71 -22.10
C ALA A 95 -3.59 -65.86 -22.32
N GLY A 96 -3.75 -66.66 -23.40
CA GLY A 96 -2.87 -67.78 -23.76
C GLY A 96 -3.39 -69.16 -23.37
N GLY A 97 -4.54 -69.26 -22.70
CA GLY A 97 -5.15 -70.51 -22.28
C GLY A 97 -4.47 -71.20 -21.09
N VAL A 98 -5.06 -72.31 -20.62
CA VAL A 98 -4.61 -73.03 -19.41
C VAL A 98 -3.19 -73.59 -19.54
N ILE A 99 -2.81 -74.00 -20.75
CA ILE A 99 -1.47 -74.55 -21.03
C ILE A 99 -0.42 -73.47 -20.78
N TYR A 100 -0.65 -72.25 -21.28
CA TYR A 100 0.28 -71.13 -21.10
C TYR A 100 0.43 -70.71 -19.64
N LEU A 101 -0.67 -70.70 -18.86
CA LEU A 101 -0.60 -70.42 -17.41
C LEU A 101 0.28 -71.43 -16.67
N THR A 102 0.21 -72.70 -17.07
CA THR A 102 1.03 -73.76 -16.48
C THR A 102 2.50 -73.59 -16.88
N GLU A 103 2.78 -73.28 -18.15
CA GLU A 103 4.13 -72.98 -18.66
C GLU A 103 4.76 -71.76 -17.94
N LEU A 104 3.98 -70.72 -17.66
CA LEU A 104 4.45 -69.55 -16.93
C LEU A 104 4.97 -69.92 -15.53
N VAL A 105 4.27 -70.81 -14.82
CA VAL A 105 4.70 -71.27 -13.50
C VAL A 105 5.93 -72.18 -13.58
N GLU A 106 6.01 -73.04 -14.60
CA GLU A 106 7.17 -73.93 -14.79
C GLU A 106 8.44 -73.19 -15.22
N SER A 107 8.29 -72.04 -15.86
CA SER A 107 9.41 -71.25 -16.42
C SER A 107 10.18 -70.39 -15.40
N ILE A 108 9.72 -70.30 -14.15
CA ILE A 108 10.30 -69.39 -13.13
C ILE A 108 11.64 -69.95 -12.63
N PRO A 109 12.75 -69.20 -12.73
CA PRO A 109 14.04 -69.63 -12.20
C PRO A 109 14.09 -69.67 -10.65
N SER A 110 13.47 -68.69 -9.99
CA SER A 110 13.33 -68.60 -8.53
C SER A 110 12.38 -67.47 -8.14
N VAL A 111 11.48 -67.72 -7.18
CA VAL A 111 10.58 -66.71 -6.58
C VAL A 111 11.37 -65.69 -5.75
N ALA A 112 12.57 -66.04 -5.26
CA ALA A 112 13.36 -65.16 -4.40
C ALA A 112 13.83 -63.86 -5.07
N ASN A 113 13.88 -63.82 -6.41
CA ASN A 113 14.35 -62.67 -7.19
C ASN A 113 13.19 -61.86 -7.81
N MET A 114 11.95 -62.07 -7.36
CA MET A 114 10.78 -61.43 -7.96
C MET A 114 10.85 -59.90 -7.94
N ASP A 115 11.41 -59.31 -6.87
CA ASP A 115 11.59 -57.86 -6.72
C ASP A 115 12.44 -57.30 -7.87
N ALA A 116 13.54 -57.98 -8.22
CA ALA A 116 14.43 -57.58 -9.31
C ALA A 116 13.74 -57.70 -10.69
N TYR A 117 12.93 -58.73 -10.91
CA TYR A 117 12.17 -58.86 -12.16
C TYR A 117 11.07 -57.80 -12.26
N ALA A 118 10.40 -57.48 -11.15
CA ALA A 118 9.39 -56.41 -11.11
C ALA A 118 10.01 -55.04 -11.40
N GLU A 119 11.18 -54.74 -10.84
CA GLU A 119 11.94 -53.52 -11.16
C GLU A 119 12.32 -53.44 -12.65
N ILE A 120 12.76 -54.56 -13.25
CA ILE A 120 13.08 -54.61 -14.69
C ILE A 120 11.83 -54.28 -15.53
N VAL A 121 10.68 -54.88 -15.25
CA VAL A 121 9.43 -54.59 -15.98
C VAL A 121 9.06 -53.11 -15.83
N ARG A 122 9.16 -52.57 -14.61
CA ARG A 122 8.86 -51.16 -14.31
C ARG A 122 9.77 -50.21 -15.06
N GLU A 123 11.08 -50.45 -15.06
CA GLU A 123 12.07 -49.61 -15.74
C GLU A 123 11.79 -49.57 -17.24
N ARG A 124 11.50 -50.72 -17.86
CA ARG A 124 11.13 -50.80 -19.28
C ARG A 124 9.83 -50.05 -19.57
N ALA A 125 8.83 -50.14 -18.69
CA ALA A 125 7.57 -49.39 -18.82
C ALA A 125 7.76 -47.87 -18.75
N VAL A 126 8.61 -47.38 -17.84
CA VAL A 126 8.96 -45.96 -17.73
C VAL A 126 9.63 -45.46 -19.01
N LEU A 127 10.58 -46.23 -19.56
CA LEU A 127 11.22 -45.89 -20.83
C LEU A 127 10.20 -45.83 -21.99
N ARG A 128 9.24 -46.76 -22.05
CA ARG A 128 8.16 -46.71 -23.06
C ARG A 128 7.26 -45.48 -22.91
N ARG A 129 6.92 -45.11 -21.68
CA ARG A 129 6.11 -43.90 -21.40
C ARG A 129 6.86 -42.63 -21.80
N LEU A 130 8.16 -42.57 -21.52
CA LEU A 130 9.03 -41.45 -21.93
C LEU A 130 9.09 -41.29 -23.45
N ILE A 131 9.26 -42.40 -24.19
CA ILE A 131 9.24 -42.40 -25.66
C ILE A 131 7.89 -41.88 -26.17
N SER A 132 6.79 -42.37 -25.60
CA SER A 132 5.43 -41.97 -25.99
C SER A 132 5.16 -40.48 -25.73
N ALA A 133 5.56 -39.96 -24.56
CA ALA A 133 5.40 -38.54 -24.23
C ALA A 133 6.27 -37.66 -25.13
N SER A 134 7.52 -38.06 -25.38
CA SER A 134 8.42 -37.34 -26.30
C SER A 134 7.82 -37.24 -27.70
N GLN A 135 7.16 -38.31 -28.17
CA GLN A 135 6.50 -38.31 -29.47
C GLN A 135 5.28 -37.38 -29.51
N ARG A 136 4.45 -37.37 -28.45
CA ARG A 136 3.31 -36.43 -28.32
C ARG A 136 3.76 -34.96 -28.27
N ILE A 137 4.84 -34.68 -27.55
CA ILE A 137 5.43 -33.34 -27.45
C ILE A 137 5.93 -32.90 -28.83
N ALA A 138 6.68 -33.78 -29.51
CA ALA A 138 7.17 -33.51 -30.86
C ALA A 138 6.02 -33.28 -31.85
N ASP A 139 5.00 -34.13 -31.85
CA ASP A 139 3.83 -34.00 -32.71
C ASP A 139 3.08 -32.67 -32.49
N SER A 140 2.92 -32.27 -31.22
CA SER A 140 2.28 -31.00 -30.85
C SER A 140 3.11 -29.78 -31.25
N ALA A 141 4.44 -29.87 -31.21
CA ALA A 141 5.34 -28.82 -31.67
C ALA A 141 5.32 -28.67 -33.20
N TYR A 142 5.24 -29.79 -33.95
CA TYR A 142 5.10 -29.76 -35.40
C TYR A 142 3.69 -29.34 -35.87
N ARG A 143 2.65 -29.61 -35.06
CA ARG A 143 1.24 -29.30 -35.36
C ARG A 143 0.57 -28.59 -34.18
N PRO A 144 0.76 -27.26 -34.02
CA PRO A 144 0.29 -26.53 -32.84
C PRO A 144 -1.23 -26.35 -32.72
N GLU A 145 -2.01 -26.60 -33.78
CA GLU A 145 -3.48 -26.44 -33.82
C GLU A 145 -4.01 -25.11 -33.22
N GLY A 146 -3.22 -24.02 -33.32
CA GLY A 146 -3.59 -22.69 -32.83
C GLY A 146 -3.18 -22.38 -31.38
N LYS A 147 -2.53 -23.31 -30.67
CA LYS A 147 -1.94 -23.09 -29.34
C LYS A 147 -0.66 -22.24 -29.44
N LYS A 148 -0.38 -21.43 -28.42
CA LYS A 148 0.86 -20.64 -28.36
C LYS A 148 2.03 -21.53 -27.94
N ALA A 149 3.25 -21.07 -28.20
CA ALA A 149 4.47 -21.76 -27.80
C ALA A 149 4.51 -22.03 -26.29
N ASP A 150 4.10 -21.04 -25.47
CA ASP A 150 4.07 -21.15 -24.02
C ASP A 150 3.12 -22.28 -23.55
N ASP A 151 1.95 -22.43 -24.18
CA ASP A 151 0.99 -23.50 -23.86
C ASP A 151 1.57 -24.90 -24.18
N ILE A 152 2.38 -25.01 -25.25
CA ILE A 152 3.06 -26.25 -25.65
C ILE A 152 4.20 -26.57 -24.68
N VAL A 153 4.93 -25.55 -24.22
CA VAL A 153 5.98 -25.70 -23.19
C VAL A 153 5.36 -26.16 -21.87
N GLU A 154 4.27 -25.54 -21.43
CA GLU A 154 3.56 -25.95 -20.21
C GLU A 154 3.02 -27.39 -20.31
N MET A 155 2.46 -27.77 -21.47
CA MET A 155 2.03 -29.14 -21.73
C MET A 155 3.22 -30.12 -21.69
N ALA A 156 4.36 -29.75 -22.26
CA ALA A 156 5.57 -30.58 -22.24
C ALA A 156 6.13 -30.75 -20.83
N GLU A 157 6.13 -29.67 -20.03
CA GLU A 157 6.50 -29.73 -18.61
C GLU A 157 5.58 -30.67 -17.83
N ARG A 158 4.27 -30.59 -18.06
CA ARG A 158 3.27 -31.45 -17.42
C ARG A 158 3.44 -32.94 -17.78
N GLU A 159 3.63 -33.25 -19.05
CA GLU A 159 3.86 -34.63 -19.52
C GLU A 159 5.15 -35.23 -18.94
N MET A 160 6.23 -34.46 -18.93
CA MET A 160 7.50 -34.87 -18.32
C MET A 160 7.39 -35.02 -16.80
N PHE A 161 6.61 -34.14 -16.16
CA PHE A 161 6.36 -34.18 -14.72
C PHE A 161 5.61 -35.46 -14.32
N ASN A 162 4.55 -35.84 -15.02
CA ASN A 162 3.76 -37.05 -14.74
C ASN A 162 4.61 -38.34 -14.82
N ILE A 163 5.59 -38.38 -15.74
CA ILE A 163 6.55 -39.50 -15.82
C ILE A 163 7.47 -39.51 -14.60
N SER A 164 7.91 -38.33 -14.12
CA SER A 164 8.79 -38.20 -12.95
C SER A 164 8.09 -38.53 -11.63
N GLU A 165 6.77 -38.26 -11.53
CA GLU A 165 5.97 -38.49 -10.30
C GLU A 165 5.50 -39.95 -10.15
N SER A 166 5.64 -40.76 -11.20
CA SER A 166 5.36 -42.21 -11.17
C SER A 166 6.30 -43.00 -10.24
N ARG A 167 7.27 -42.35 -9.59
CA ARG A 167 7.95 -42.91 -8.42
C ARG A 167 7.06 -42.64 -7.21
N GLU A 168 6.26 -43.62 -6.81
CA GLU A 168 5.67 -43.59 -5.47
C GLU A 168 6.81 -43.37 -4.48
N LYS A 169 6.79 -42.24 -3.76
CA LYS A 169 7.60 -42.09 -2.56
C LYS A 169 7.15 -43.17 -1.60
N GLU A 170 8.10 -43.92 -1.02
CA GLU A 170 7.86 -44.88 0.06
C GLU A 170 6.94 -44.26 1.13
N GLY A 171 5.66 -44.60 1.03
CA GLY A 171 4.59 -44.12 1.89
C GLY A 171 3.79 -45.33 2.34
N GLY A 172 4.42 -46.16 3.17
CA GLY A 172 3.80 -47.36 3.76
C GLY A 172 3.90 -47.35 5.29
N PRO A 173 3.14 -48.21 5.99
CA PRO A 173 3.26 -48.37 7.43
C PRO A 173 4.66 -48.89 7.78
N ILE A 174 5.46 -48.06 8.47
CA ILE A 174 6.78 -48.44 8.97
C ILE A 174 6.60 -49.14 10.32
N GLY A 175 7.22 -50.32 10.48
CA GLY A 175 7.17 -51.06 11.74
C GLY A 175 7.80 -50.28 12.91
N ALA A 176 7.18 -50.34 14.09
CA ALA A 176 7.63 -49.59 15.28
C ALA A 176 9.11 -49.81 15.64
N ARG A 177 9.67 -50.99 15.34
CA ARG A 177 11.08 -51.31 15.57
C ARG A 177 12.04 -50.42 14.78
N GLU A 178 11.71 -50.09 13.53
CA GLU A 178 12.53 -49.23 12.69
C GLU A 178 12.42 -47.77 13.12
N LEU A 179 11.21 -47.33 13.47
CA LEU A 179 10.97 -46.00 14.05
C LEU A 179 11.71 -45.81 15.38
N LEU A 180 11.73 -46.83 16.24
CA LEU A 180 12.47 -46.80 17.51
C LEU A 180 13.98 -46.67 17.29
N LYS A 181 14.53 -47.34 16.28
CA LYS A 181 15.95 -47.20 15.93
C LYS A 181 16.25 -45.76 15.51
N LYS A 182 15.45 -45.19 14.59
CA LYS A 182 15.57 -43.79 14.14
C LYS A 182 15.40 -42.80 15.30
N ALA A 183 14.46 -43.06 16.22
CA ALA A 183 14.23 -42.21 17.39
C ALA A 183 15.40 -42.23 18.38
N VAL A 184 15.98 -43.41 18.66
CA VAL A 184 17.15 -43.54 19.55
C VAL A 184 18.38 -42.89 18.94
N GLU A 185 18.61 -43.06 17.63
CA GLU A 185 19.68 -42.37 16.91
C GLU A 185 19.51 -40.85 17.00
N LYS A 186 18.28 -40.34 16.86
CA LYS A 186 17.98 -38.92 17.02
C LYS A 186 18.25 -38.41 18.44
N ILE A 187 17.90 -39.18 19.46
CA ILE A 187 18.19 -38.83 20.87
C ILE A 187 19.69 -38.82 21.12
N ASP A 188 20.45 -39.76 20.56
CA ASP A 188 21.92 -39.81 20.69
C ASP A 188 22.61 -38.62 19.99
N GLU A 189 22.11 -38.21 18.81
CA GLU A 189 22.54 -36.96 18.16
C GLU A 189 22.29 -35.72 19.02
N LEU A 190 21.09 -35.62 19.61
CA LEU A 190 20.71 -34.51 20.49
C LEU A 190 21.56 -34.49 21.78
N TYR A 191 21.89 -35.66 22.32
CA TYR A 191 22.74 -35.78 23.51
C TYR A 191 24.20 -35.33 23.24
N LYS A 192 24.72 -35.60 22.04
CA LYS A 192 26.08 -35.19 21.64
C LYS A 192 26.20 -33.72 21.28
N THR A 193 25.09 -33.06 20.94
CA THR A 193 25.06 -31.65 20.57
C THR A 193 24.95 -30.80 21.84
N THR A 194 26.07 -30.27 22.33
CA THR A 194 26.07 -29.34 23.47
C THR A 194 25.50 -27.97 23.04
N GLY A 195 24.18 -27.81 23.16
CA GLY A 195 23.46 -26.56 22.91
C GLY A 195 21.95 -26.80 22.94
N ALA A 196 21.21 -26.02 23.73
CA ALA A 196 19.82 -26.29 24.14
C ALA A 196 18.74 -26.17 23.03
N ILE A 197 19.11 -25.97 21.76
CA ILE A 197 18.17 -25.67 20.66
C ILE A 197 18.20 -26.81 19.64
N THR A 198 17.06 -27.47 19.42
CA THR A 198 16.92 -28.60 18.49
C THR A 198 16.57 -28.16 17.07
N GLY A 199 15.92 -27.00 16.93
CA GLY A 199 15.52 -26.37 15.67
C GLY A 199 16.42 -25.23 15.22
N ILE A 200 15.97 -24.45 14.23
CA ILE A 200 16.63 -23.21 13.82
C ILE A 200 16.29 -22.11 14.83
N THR A 201 17.30 -21.51 15.44
CA THR A 201 17.12 -20.41 16.39
C THR A 201 16.35 -19.24 15.76
N THR A 202 15.46 -18.66 16.55
CA THR A 202 14.75 -17.40 16.26
C THR A 202 15.64 -16.18 16.47
N GLY A 203 16.79 -16.35 17.16
CA GLY A 203 17.70 -15.30 17.63
C GLY A 203 17.22 -14.60 18.91
N PHE A 204 16.06 -14.98 19.44
CA PHE A 204 15.53 -14.50 20.70
C PHE A 204 15.58 -15.61 21.73
N LYS A 205 16.32 -15.39 22.83
CA LYS A 205 16.61 -16.41 23.83
C LYS A 205 15.32 -16.96 24.44
N ASP A 206 14.44 -16.07 24.87
CA ASP A 206 13.18 -16.45 25.52
C ASP A 206 12.22 -17.15 24.55
N LEU A 207 12.23 -16.75 23.28
CA LEU A 207 11.42 -17.40 22.26
C LEU A 207 11.98 -18.78 21.91
N ASP A 208 13.30 -18.93 21.87
CA ASP A 208 13.96 -20.23 21.69
C ASP A 208 13.79 -21.14 22.90
N GLU A 209 13.73 -20.61 24.12
CA GLU A 209 13.39 -21.41 25.32
C GLU A 209 11.97 -21.96 25.25
N MET A 210 11.01 -21.19 24.71
CA MET A 210 9.63 -21.65 24.53
C MET A 210 9.43 -22.56 23.32
N THR A 211 10.14 -22.31 22.22
CA THR A 211 9.94 -23.02 20.94
C THR A 211 10.96 -24.14 20.70
N SER A 212 12.06 -24.17 21.45
CA SER A 212 13.27 -24.96 21.15
C SER A 212 13.84 -24.69 19.76
N GLY A 213 13.62 -23.47 19.25
CA GLY A 213 13.86 -23.07 17.86
C GLY A 213 12.79 -23.60 16.89
N PHE A 214 12.77 -23.06 15.67
CA PHE A 214 11.87 -23.49 14.62
C PHE A 214 12.21 -24.90 14.13
N GLN A 215 11.29 -25.83 14.34
CA GLN A 215 11.50 -27.23 14.01
C GLN A 215 11.37 -27.48 12.51
N ARG A 216 12.05 -28.53 12.05
CA ARG A 216 11.95 -28.96 10.65
C ARG A 216 10.54 -29.44 10.35
N SER A 217 10.05 -29.13 9.16
CA SER A 217 8.70 -29.48 8.69
C SER A 217 7.54 -28.75 9.36
N ASP A 218 7.82 -27.73 10.17
CA ASP A 218 6.78 -26.89 10.76
C ASP A 218 6.33 -25.78 9.82
N MET A 219 5.03 -25.55 9.78
CA MET A 219 4.40 -24.34 9.25
C MET A 219 4.16 -23.41 10.43
N ILE A 220 4.87 -22.29 10.44
CA ILE A 220 4.82 -21.26 11.47
C ILE A 220 4.05 -20.08 10.90
N VAL A 221 2.99 -19.67 11.57
CA VAL A 221 2.22 -18.48 11.17
C VAL A 221 2.57 -17.35 12.12
N VAL A 222 3.04 -16.24 11.56
CA VAL A 222 3.23 -14.99 12.31
C VAL A 222 2.14 -14.04 11.89
N ALA A 223 1.31 -13.63 12.83
CA ALA A 223 0.22 -12.74 12.55
C ALA A 223 0.25 -11.48 13.40
N ALA A 224 -0.06 -10.37 12.75
CA ALA A 224 -0.14 -9.07 13.36
C ALA A 224 -1.25 -8.28 12.69
N ARG A 225 -1.72 -7.22 13.36
CA ARG A 225 -2.52 -6.21 12.66
C ARG A 225 -1.59 -5.44 11.71
N PRO A 226 -2.07 -5.06 10.51
CA PRO A 226 -1.39 -4.06 9.68
C PRO A 226 -1.11 -2.84 10.54
N SER A 227 0.08 -2.26 10.38
CA SER A 227 0.40 -0.97 10.99
C SER A 227 0.03 -0.86 12.47
N MET A 228 0.57 -1.79 13.28
CA MET A 228 0.59 -1.71 14.75
C MET A 228 1.15 -0.34 15.19
N GLY A 229 0.31 0.69 15.16
CA GLY A 229 0.57 2.06 15.60
C GLY A 229 0.66 3.19 14.56
N LYS A 230 0.20 3.05 13.32
CA LYS A 230 0.48 4.05 12.26
C LYS A 230 -0.76 4.69 11.69
N CYS A 231 -1.57 5.22 12.59
CA CYS A 231 -2.89 5.73 12.23
C CYS A 231 -2.85 7.26 12.19
N ILE A 232 -3.61 7.85 11.29
CA ILE A 232 -3.97 9.28 11.32
C ILE A 232 -5.44 9.43 11.68
N VAL A 233 -5.84 10.58 12.20
CA VAL A 233 -7.19 10.76 12.75
C VAL A 233 -8.27 10.87 11.67
N ALA A 234 -9.49 10.46 12.00
CA ALA A 234 -10.67 10.73 11.19
C ALA A 234 -10.87 12.24 11.00
N GLY A 235 -11.18 12.63 9.77
CA GLY A 235 -11.24 14.01 9.32
C GLY A 235 -9.93 14.54 8.75
N SER A 236 -8.83 13.76 8.78
CA SER A 236 -7.58 14.16 8.13
C SER A 236 -7.74 14.31 6.62
N ARG A 237 -7.22 15.41 6.09
CA ARG A 237 -7.27 15.78 4.68
C ARG A 237 -6.06 15.24 3.94
N VAL A 238 -6.30 14.62 2.79
CA VAL A 238 -5.32 14.08 1.86
C VAL A 238 -5.52 14.78 0.51
N LEU A 239 -4.43 15.22 -0.10
CA LEU A 239 -4.48 15.87 -1.41
C LEU A 239 -4.56 14.81 -2.52
N ASP A 240 -5.61 14.87 -3.32
CA ASP A 240 -5.74 14.09 -4.55
C ASP A 240 -4.92 14.77 -5.67
N PRO A 241 -3.85 14.11 -6.17
CA PRO A 241 -2.99 14.70 -7.20
C PRO A 241 -3.64 14.79 -8.58
N GLU A 242 -4.74 14.09 -8.85
CA GLU A 242 -5.40 14.12 -10.16
C GLU A 242 -6.38 15.29 -10.30
N THR A 243 -7.11 15.58 -9.22
CA THR A 243 -8.17 16.60 -9.19
C THR A 243 -7.75 17.90 -8.48
N GLY A 244 -6.72 17.84 -7.64
CA GLY A 244 -6.33 18.94 -6.75
C GLY A 244 -7.25 19.10 -5.52
N LYS A 245 -8.27 18.25 -5.37
CA LYS A 245 -9.19 18.29 -4.24
C LYS A 245 -8.52 17.81 -2.95
N LEU A 246 -8.91 18.39 -1.81
CA LEU A 246 -8.63 17.84 -0.50
C LEU A 246 -9.73 16.84 -0.13
N VAL A 247 -9.39 15.56 -0.12
CA VAL A 247 -10.30 14.46 0.21
C VAL A 247 -10.09 14.05 1.66
N LEU A 248 -11.17 13.72 2.36
CA LEU A 248 -11.08 13.21 3.73
C LEU A 248 -10.61 11.75 3.70
N ILE A 249 -9.73 11.37 4.63
CA ILE A 249 -9.32 9.97 4.76
C ILE A 249 -10.52 9.05 5.03
N ASP A 250 -11.56 9.53 5.70
CA ASP A 250 -12.82 8.83 5.92
C ASP A 250 -13.44 8.34 4.61
N ASP A 251 -13.46 9.20 3.60
CA ASP A 251 -14.06 8.89 2.29
C ASP A 251 -13.17 7.93 1.51
N ILE A 252 -11.85 8.12 1.57
CA ILE A 252 -10.86 7.21 0.96
C ILE A 252 -11.01 5.80 1.53
N VAL A 253 -11.13 5.68 2.86
CA VAL A 253 -11.28 4.38 3.54
C VAL A 253 -12.66 3.76 3.31
N ARG A 254 -13.72 4.58 3.34
CA ARG A 254 -15.10 4.12 3.12
C ARG A 254 -15.31 3.61 1.70
N ASN A 255 -14.80 4.35 0.72
CA ASN A 255 -14.93 4.01 -0.71
C ASN A 255 -13.91 2.96 -1.15
N LYS A 256 -12.84 2.76 -0.36
CA LYS A 256 -11.70 1.88 -0.68
C LYS A 256 -11.04 2.22 -2.00
N GLU A 257 -10.98 3.51 -2.30
CA GLU A 257 -10.42 4.05 -3.52
C GLU A 257 -9.89 5.45 -3.23
N GLY A 258 -8.79 5.81 -3.90
CA GLY A 258 -8.21 7.15 -3.83
C GLY A 258 -6.83 7.18 -4.46
N VAL A 259 -6.42 8.37 -4.90
CA VAL A 259 -5.03 8.66 -5.29
C VAL A 259 -4.51 9.70 -4.32
N LEU A 260 -3.26 9.53 -3.89
CA LEU A 260 -2.61 10.41 -2.94
C LEU A 260 -1.16 10.68 -3.35
N LEU A 261 -0.50 11.60 -2.67
CA LEU A 261 0.93 11.83 -2.85
C LEU A 261 1.74 10.98 -1.88
N SER A 262 2.82 10.39 -2.39
CA SER A 262 3.85 9.69 -1.61
C SER A 262 5.22 10.26 -1.91
N LEU A 263 6.16 10.09 -0.98
CA LEU A 263 7.53 10.56 -1.12
C LEU A 263 8.43 9.44 -1.67
N GLY A 264 9.11 9.71 -2.77
CA GLY A 264 10.14 8.82 -3.34
C GLY A 264 11.47 8.87 -2.59
N ASP A 265 12.38 7.95 -2.94
CA ASP A 265 13.71 7.86 -2.32
C ASP A 265 14.61 9.08 -2.65
N ASP A 266 14.27 9.83 -3.70
CA ASP A 266 14.90 11.09 -4.11
C ASP A 266 14.32 12.32 -3.39
N PHE A 267 13.44 12.12 -2.40
CA PHE A 267 12.72 13.17 -1.69
C PHE A 267 11.81 14.02 -2.60
N ARG A 268 11.37 13.47 -3.73
CA ARG A 268 10.33 14.07 -4.57
C ARG A 268 8.98 13.44 -4.35
N LEU A 269 7.93 14.23 -4.52
CA LEU A 269 6.56 13.75 -4.38
C LEU A 269 6.06 13.13 -5.68
N LEU A 270 5.44 11.96 -5.58
CA LEU A 270 4.85 11.24 -6.69
C LEU A 270 3.44 10.72 -6.36
N PRO A 271 2.51 10.70 -7.33
CA PRO A 271 1.21 10.08 -7.15
C PRO A 271 1.32 8.59 -6.84
N ALA A 272 0.51 8.10 -5.90
CA ALA A 272 0.40 6.70 -5.56
C ALA A 272 -1.03 6.37 -5.12
N SER A 273 -1.42 5.11 -5.32
CA SER A 273 -2.72 4.59 -4.89
C SER A 273 -2.55 3.72 -3.65
N PRO A 274 -3.42 3.84 -2.62
CA PRO A 274 -3.42 2.92 -1.51
C PRO A 274 -3.82 1.51 -1.95
N SER A 275 -3.09 0.50 -1.52
CA SER A 275 -3.40 -0.91 -1.71
C SER A 275 -4.25 -1.49 -0.57
N ALA A 276 -4.21 -0.87 0.61
CA ALA A 276 -5.05 -1.25 1.75
C ALA A 276 -5.62 -0.03 2.49
N PHE A 277 -6.86 -0.17 2.95
CA PHE A 277 -7.66 0.87 3.61
C PHE A 277 -8.13 0.35 4.96
N VAL A 278 -7.59 0.84 6.06
CA VAL A 278 -7.83 0.32 7.40
C VAL A 278 -8.56 1.36 8.25
N ASP A 279 -9.71 0.95 8.78
CA ASP A 279 -10.37 1.61 9.90
C ASP A 279 -9.86 0.90 11.17
N ASP A 280 -9.21 1.67 12.05
CA ASP A 280 -8.45 1.19 13.21
C ASP A 280 -9.08 1.69 14.53
N GLY A 281 -10.35 2.09 14.45
CA GLY A 281 -11.20 2.42 15.59
C GLY A 281 -10.77 3.64 16.41
N MET A 282 -11.23 3.69 17.66
CA MET A 282 -10.89 4.77 18.59
C MET A 282 -9.52 4.52 19.22
N LYS A 283 -8.55 5.41 18.96
CA LYS A 283 -7.22 5.40 19.56
C LYS A 283 -6.84 6.76 20.13
N PRO A 284 -5.96 6.78 21.14
CA PRO A 284 -5.39 8.01 21.66
C PRO A 284 -4.50 8.70 20.65
N VAL A 285 -4.77 10.00 20.45
CA VAL A 285 -4.20 10.81 19.38
C VAL A 285 -3.49 12.02 19.97
N PHE A 286 -2.41 12.42 19.31
CA PHE A 286 -1.57 13.54 19.69
C PHE A 286 -1.53 14.52 18.52
N LYS A 287 -1.81 15.78 18.83
CA LYS A 287 -1.72 16.89 17.90
C LYS A 287 -0.30 17.41 17.86
N VAL A 288 0.35 17.23 16.73
CA VAL A 288 1.68 17.78 16.45
C VAL A 288 1.49 19.14 15.79
N ARG A 289 2.21 20.15 16.25
CA ARG A 289 2.29 21.47 15.60
C ARG A 289 3.73 21.79 15.24
N THR A 290 3.95 22.30 14.03
CA THR A 290 5.29 22.72 13.57
C THR A 290 5.49 24.24 13.62
N ALA A 291 6.70 24.73 13.34
CA ALA A 291 7.08 26.13 13.43
C ALA A 291 6.53 27.01 12.30
N LEU A 292 6.26 26.46 11.10
CA LEU A 292 5.40 27.12 10.11
C LEU A 292 3.93 27.11 10.52
N GLY A 293 3.61 26.39 11.59
CA GLY A 293 2.31 26.31 12.19
C GLY A 293 1.52 25.11 11.73
N ARG A 294 1.99 24.21 10.83
CA ARG A 294 1.26 23.01 10.32
C ARG A 294 0.82 22.11 11.47
N THR A 295 -0.31 21.43 11.33
CA THR A 295 -0.79 20.51 12.37
C THR A 295 -1.30 19.22 11.77
N ILE A 296 -0.93 18.12 12.41
CA ILE A 296 -1.50 16.79 12.14
C ILE A 296 -1.81 16.12 13.46
N GLU A 297 -2.79 15.24 13.45
CA GLU A 297 -3.22 14.45 14.59
C GLU A 297 -2.96 12.97 14.30
N THR A 298 -2.06 12.34 15.06
CA THR A 298 -1.61 10.95 14.85
C THR A 298 -1.47 10.19 16.17
N THR A 299 -1.34 8.86 16.09
CA THR A 299 -0.95 8.02 17.25
C THR A 299 0.54 8.20 17.61
N LEU A 300 0.97 8.01 18.87
CA LEU A 300 2.38 8.16 19.28
C LEU A 300 3.37 7.31 18.46
N THR A 301 2.92 6.15 18.04
CA THR A 301 3.71 5.18 17.28
C THR A 301 3.82 5.53 15.80
N HIS A 302 3.16 6.62 15.35
CA HIS A 302 3.14 7.04 13.96
C HIS A 302 4.50 7.66 13.58
N PRO A 303 5.19 7.14 12.56
CA PRO A 303 6.51 7.63 12.19
C PRO A 303 6.46 8.88 11.32
N PHE A 304 7.26 9.87 11.69
CA PHE A 304 7.55 11.07 10.92
C PHE A 304 8.94 10.96 10.34
N LEU A 305 9.14 11.47 9.12
CA LEU A 305 10.47 11.53 8.54
C LEU A 305 11.24 12.68 9.20
N SER A 306 12.24 12.36 10.00
CA SER A 306 13.19 13.30 10.60
C SER A 306 14.49 13.34 9.78
N ALA A 307 15.38 14.27 10.13
CA ALA A 307 16.69 14.45 9.49
C ALA A 307 17.56 13.17 9.45
N ASP A 308 17.40 12.30 10.46
CA ASP A 308 18.17 11.07 10.63
C ASP A 308 17.44 9.84 10.08
N GLY A 309 16.15 9.97 9.74
CA GLY A 309 15.32 8.84 9.33
C GLY A 309 13.89 8.91 9.85
N TRP A 310 13.11 7.86 9.61
CA TRP A 310 11.73 7.74 10.10
C TRP A 310 11.72 7.43 11.59
N LYS A 311 11.19 8.34 12.42
CA LYS A 311 11.09 8.17 13.88
C LYS A 311 9.63 8.25 14.33
N PRO A 312 9.15 7.35 15.22
CA PRO A 312 7.83 7.47 15.83
C PRO A 312 7.66 8.81 16.55
N LEU A 313 6.43 9.34 16.61
CA LEU A 313 6.14 10.56 17.36
C LEU A 313 6.56 10.48 18.84
N GLY A 314 6.45 9.30 19.47
CA GLY A 314 6.89 9.09 20.86
C GLY A 314 8.40 9.20 21.08
N GLU A 315 9.21 9.15 20.03
CA GLU A 315 10.66 9.39 20.08
C GLU A 315 11.05 10.83 19.71
N LEU A 316 10.09 11.64 19.24
CA LEU A 316 10.31 13.02 18.84
C LEU A 316 9.95 13.97 19.97
N SER A 317 10.76 15.01 20.13
CA SER A 317 10.56 16.08 21.10
C SER A 317 10.30 17.41 20.41
N VAL A 318 9.75 18.36 21.17
CA VAL A 318 9.68 19.77 20.74
C VAL A 318 11.10 20.26 20.47
N GLY A 319 11.33 20.84 19.29
CA GLY A 319 12.65 21.23 18.78
C GLY A 319 13.19 20.30 17.68
N ASP A 320 12.66 19.09 17.53
CA ASP A 320 13.08 18.20 16.43
C ASP A 320 12.45 18.62 15.09
N CYS A 321 13.18 18.46 13.98
CA CYS A 321 12.67 18.75 12.64
C CYS A 321 12.03 17.54 11.97
N VAL A 322 10.87 17.74 11.38
CA VAL A 322 10.13 16.75 10.58
C VAL A 322 9.91 17.22 9.15
N ALA A 323 9.85 16.28 8.22
CA ALA A 323 9.62 16.50 6.81
C ALA A 323 8.16 16.87 6.54
N VAL A 324 7.96 18.03 5.92
CA VAL A 324 6.69 18.52 5.43
C VAL A 324 6.84 18.95 3.97
N PRO A 325 5.81 18.92 3.10
CA PRO A 325 5.95 19.34 1.72
C PRO A 325 6.38 20.81 1.60
N ARG A 326 7.46 21.06 0.88
CA ARG A 326 7.94 22.39 0.49
C ARG A 326 7.13 22.97 -0.67
N VAL A 327 6.74 22.09 -1.59
CA VAL A 327 5.95 22.42 -2.78
C VAL A 327 4.96 21.29 -3.03
N LEU A 328 3.73 21.65 -3.41
CA LEU A 328 2.68 20.71 -3.81
C LEU A 328 2.14 21.17 -5.16
N PRO A 329 2.84 20.96 -6.28
CA PRO A 329 2.51 21.59 -7.57
C PRO A 329 1.31 20.92 -8.25
N VAL A 330 0.26 20.64 -7.49
CA VAL A 330 -1.00 20.03 -7.88
C VAL A 330 -2.04 21.13 -7.93
N PHE A 331 -2.53 21.40 -9.14
CA PHE A 331 -3.63 22.32 -9.41
C PHE A 331 -4.76 21.52 -10.05
N GLY A 332 -6.00 21.96 -9.85
CA GLY A 332 -7.12 21.29 -10.49
C GLY A 332 -7.33 21.80 -11.92
N ARG A 333 -8.51 21.49 -12.46
CA ARG A 333 -8.90 21.80 -13.85
C ARG A 333 -10.16 22.64 -13.94
N GLU A 334 -10.77 22.97 -12.80
CA GLU A 334 -11.97 23.79 -12.76
C GLU A 334 -11.61 25.24 -13.09
N THR A 335 -12.52 25.90 -13.79
CA THR A 335 -12.40 27.33 -14.12
C THR A 335 -13.66 28.04 -13.67
N LEU A 336 -13.51 29.28 -13.20
CA LEU A 336 -14.63 30.13 -12.86
C LEU A 336 -14.54 31.44 -13.62
N PRO A 337 -15.68 32.04 -14.03
CA PRO A 337 -15.66 33.38 -14.60
C PRO A 337 -14.95 34.37 -13.67
N GLU A 338 -14.18 35.29 -14.25
CA GLU A 338 -13.36 36.26 -13.51
C GLU A 338 -14.17 37.01 -12.43
N TYR A 339 -15.39 37.42 -12.76
CA TYR A 339 -16.29 38.13 -11.87
C TYR A 339 -16.72 37.30 -10.65
N GLN A 340 -16.85 35.98 -10.80
CA GLN A 340 -17.16 35.06 -9.69
C GLN A 340 -15.95 34.89 -8.78
N LEU A 341 -14.76 34.71 -9.33
CA LEU A 341 -13.51 34.58 -8.55
C LEU A 341 -13.26 35.81 -7.68
N LYS A 342 -13.37 37.00 -8.27
CA LYS A 342 -13.24 38.28 -7.56
C LYS A 342 -14.29 38.42 -6.47
N THR A 343 -15.54 38.14 -6.79
CA THR A 343 -16.65 38.20 -5.84
C THR A 343 -16.41 37.27 -4.65
N LEU A 344 -15.93 36.05 -4.90
CA LEU A 344 -15.58 35.09 -3.84
C LEU A 344 -14.52 35.65 -2.90
N ALA A 345 -13.42 36.15 -3.47
CA ALA A 345 -12.30 36.70 -2.73
C ALA A 345 -12.73 37.88 -1.84
N TYR A 346 -13.54 38.80 -2.39
CA TYR A 346 -14.05 39.96 -1.66
C TYR A 346 -15.00 39.57 -0.52
N PHE A 347 -15.88 38.58 -0.73
CA PHE A 347 -16.78 38.13 0.34
C PHE A 347 -16.08 37.31 1.42
N ILE A 348 -14.99 36.61 1.09
CA ILE A 348 -14.16 35.92 2.10
C ILE A 348 -13.39 36.92 2.96
N GLY A 349 -12.79 37.95 2.35
CA GLY A 349 -12.12 39.05 3.07
C GLY A 349 -13.11 40.00 3.77
N ASP A 350 -13.27 41.21 3.23
CA ASP A 350 -14.00 42.32 3.86
C ASP A 350 -15.54 42.24 3.73
N GLY A 351 -16.08 41.27 2.99
CA GLY A 351 -17.53 41.18 2.76
C GLY A 351 -18.33 40.68 3.97
N GLY A 352 -19.47 41.32 4.19
CA GLY A 352 -20.48 40.96 5.18
C GLY A 352 -21.66 40.24 4.53
N THR A 353 -21.92 39.01 4.99
CA THR A 353 -22.99 38.13 4.48
C THR A 353 -24.11 37.86 5.48
N THR A 354 -24.01 38.37 6.71
CA THR A 354 -24.98 38.13 7.81
C THR A 354 -26.09 39.19 7.90
N GLN A 355 -25.92 40.32 7.22
CA GLN A 355 -26.93 41.37 7.22
C GLN A 355 -28.05 41.04 6.21
N SER A 356 -29.21 41.67 6.38
CA SER A 356 -30.36 41.54 5.46
C SER A 356 -30.04 41.93 4.01
N SER A 357 -28.95 42.66 3.78
CA SER A 357 -28.41 42.99 2.47
C SER A 357 -26.90 42.79 2.50
N LEU A 358 -26.37 42.08 1.50
CA LEU A 358 -24.94 41.89 1.32
C LEU A 358 -24.22 43.23 1.24
N ARG A 359 -23.08 43.33 1.93
CA ARG A 359 -22.31 44.56 1.99
C ARG A 359 -20.83 44.29 1.88
N PHE A 360 -20.14 45.12 1.12
CA PHE A 360 -18.68 45.17 1.05
C PHE A 360 -18.20 46.54 1.53
N THR A 361 -17.19 46.58 2.39
CA THR A 361 -16.70 47.83 3.00
C THR A 361 -15.20 47.91 2.83
N ASN A 362 -14.71 48.90 2.09
CA ASN A 362 -13.28 49.10 1.87
C ASN A 362 -12.97 50.60 1.74
N LYS A 363 -11.75 51.02 2.11
CA LYS A 363 -11.32 52.43 2.05
C LYS A 363 -10.80 52.82 0.67
N ASP A 364 -10.40 51.86 -0.14
CA ASP A 364 -9.76 52.07 -1.44
C ASP A 364 -10.82 52.13 -2.55
N GLU A 365 -10.86 53.24 -3.28
CA GLU A 365 -11.81 53.46 -4.38
C GLU A 365 -11.62 52.50 -5.55
N SER A 366 -10.38 52.08 -5.82
CA SER A 366 -10.09 51.15 -6.92
C SER A 366 -10.65 49.76 -6.62
N VAL A 367 -10.60 49.35 -5.36
CA VAL A 367 -11.17 48.08 -4.86
C VAL A 367 -12.68 48.12 -4.88
N LEU A 368 -13.28 49.25 -4.48
CA LEU A 368 -14.73 49.44 -4.59
C LEU A 368 -15.20 49.38 -6.05
N ALA A 369 -14.48 50.03 -6.98
CA ALA A 369 -14.81 50.00 -8.40
C ALA A 369 -14.66 48.60 -9.02
N ASP A 370 -13.60 47.86 -8.70
CA ASP A 370 -13.44 46.47 -9.17
C ASP A 370 -14.50 45.53 -8.58
N PHE A 371 -14.86 45.72 -7.30
CA PHE A 371 -15.99 45.02 -6.69
C PHE A 371 -17.32 45.33 -7.40
N GLU A 372 -17.64 46.59 -7.69
CA GLU A 372 -18.86 46.93 -8.45
C GLU A 372 -18.86 46.28 -9.84
N SER A 373 -17.71 46.27 -10.51
CA SER A 373 -17.53 45.60 -11.81
C SER A 373 -17.77 44.10 -11.70
N ALA A 374 -17.20 43.43 -10.70
CA ALA A 374 -17.41 42.00 -10.46
C ALA A 374 -18.88 41.66 -10.16
N ILE A 375 -19.56 42.46 -9.35
CA ILE A 375 -20.98 42.27 -9.06
C ILE A 375 -21.85 42.51 -10.31
N SER A 376 -21.46 43.41 -11.20
CA SER A 376 -22.20 43.66 -12.46
C SER A 376 -22.21 42.47 -13.43
N GLY A 377 -21.31 41.51 -13.23
CA GLY A 377 -21.32 40.23 -13.96
C GLY A 377 -22.44 39.28 -13.53
N PHE A 378 -23.12 39.54 -12.41
CA PHE A 378 -24.27 38.77 -11.96
C PHE A 378 -25.58 39.39 -12.46
N GLU A 379 -26.58 38.56 -12.73
CA GLU A 379 -27.90 38.99 -13.21
C GLU A 379 -28.73 39.64 -12.11
N SER A 380 -29.54 40.65 -12.47
CA SER A 380 -30.54 41.29 -11.59
C SER A 380 -30.05 41.82 -10.24
N VAL A 381 -28.82 42.31 -10.20
CA VAL A 381 -28.23 42.97 -9.03
C VAL A 381 -27.90 44.43 -9.28
N LYS A 382 -28.02 45.23 -8.23
CA LYS A 382 -27.68 46.64 -8.19
C LYS A 382 -26.76 46.93 -7.02
N CYS A 383 -25.65 47.60 -7.33
CA CYS A 383 -24.74 48.16 -6.33
C CYS A 383 -25.21 49.56 -5.93
N THR A 384 -25.39 49.79 -4.63
CA THR A 384 -25.68 51.11 -4.07
C THR A 384 -24.57 51.51 -3.12
N ARG A 385 -23.88 52.59 -3.45
CA ARG A 385 -22.83 53.16 -2.61
C ARG A 385 -23.44 53.89 -1.40
N ILE A 386 -22.91 53.60 -0.22
CA ILE A 386 -23.30 54.20 1.06
C ILE A 386 -22.08 54.94 1.61
N ASP A 387 -22.13 56.26 1.55
CA ASP A 387 -21.11 57.14 2.11
C ASP A 387 -21.78 58.21 2.99
N ASN A 388 -21.42 58.22 4.27
CA ASN A 388 -21.96 59.15 5.27
C ASN A 388 -20.90 60.18 5.73
N GLY A 389 -19.77 60.31 5.02
CA GLY A 389 -18.70 61.29 5.28
C GLY A 389 -17.88 61.10 6.56
N THR A 390 -18.30 60.22 7.47
CA THR A 390 -17.65 59.96 8.78
C THR A 390 -17.17 58.51 8.95
N ARG A 391 -17.59 57.60 8.07
CA ARG A 391 -17.26 56.16 8.11
C ARG A 391 -16.69 55.71 6.78
N THR A 392 -15.94 54.60 6.80
CA THR A 392 -15.44 53.95 5.58
C THR A 392 -16.59 53.67 4.60
N PRO A 393 -16.45 54.03 3.32
CA PRO A 393 -17.48 53.80 2.32
C PRO A 393 -17.80 52.31 2.19
N SER A 394 -19.07 52.01 1.91
CA SER A 394 -19.54 50.63 1.72
C SER A 394 -20.48 50.52 0.53
N ILE A 395 -20.42 49.39 -0.17
CA ILE A 395 -21.32 49.06 -1.26
C ILE A 395 -22.33 48.05 -0.74
N ARG A 396 -23.61 48.36 -0.92
CA ARG A 396 -24.71 47.43 -0.68
C ARG A 396 -25.08 46.77 -2.01
N VAL A 397 -25.16 45.45 -2.01
CA VAL A 397 -25.69 44.66 -3.13
C VAL A 397 -27.14 44.34 -2.82
N SER A 398 -28.04 44.78 -3.69
CA SER A 398 -29.48 44.53 -3.61
C SER A 398 -30.00 44.01 -4.95
N SER A 399 -31.15 43.35 -4.93
CA SER A 399 -31.86 43.03 -6.17
C SER A 399 -32.19 44.31 -6.93
N ASP A 400 -32.09 44.28 -8.26
CA ASP A 400 -32.51 45.40 -9.08
C ASP A 400 -34.04 45.44 -9.18
N ASN A 401 -34.66 46.32 -8.38
CA ASN A 401 -36.12 46.43 -8.28
C ASN A 401 -36.81 46.75 -9.61
N GLU A 402 -36.13 47.40 -10.56
CA GLU A 402 -36.69 47.67 -11.89
C GLU A 402 -36.78 46.39 -12.74
N GLN A 403 -35.77 45.52 -12.65
CA GLN A 403 -35.81 44.22 -13.31
C GLN A 403 -36.79 43.26 -12.65
N VAL A 404 -36.86 43.22 -11.31
CA VAL A 404 -37.85 42.42 -10.58
C VAL A 404 -39.28 42.86 -10.95
N GLN A 405 -39.52 44.17 -11.06
CA GLN A 405 -40.81 44.70 -11.51
C GLN A 405 -41.10 44.34 -12.97
N SER A 406 -40.13 44.45 -13.87
CA SER A 406 -40.26 44.03 -15.28
C SER A 406 -40.57 42.53 -15.43
N ALA A 407 -39.88 41.66 -14.65
CA ALA A 407 -40.14 40.23 -14.62
C ALA A 407 -41.54 39.89 -14.13
N ARG A 408 -42.06 40.64 -13.15
CA ARG A 408 -43.44 40.51 -12.65
C ARG A 408 -44.47 40.96 -13.65
N GLU A 409 -44.21 42.03 -14.37
CA GLU A 409 -45.09 42.52 -15.44
C GLU A 409 -45.12 41.53 -16.61
N SER A 410 -43.96 40.95 -16.96
CA SER A 410 -43.86 39.85 -17.93
C SER A 410 -44.67 38.63 -17.49
N PHE A 411 -44.48 38.15 -16.25
CA PHE A 411 -45.27 37.06 -15.67
C PHE A 411 -46.77 37.37 -15.66
N ALA A 412 -47.17 38.56 -15.21
CA ALA A 412 -48.57 38.98 -15.16
C ALA A 412 -49.23 38.99 -16.55
N SER A 413 -48.47 39.44 -17.56
CA SER A 413 -48.86 39.43 -18.96
C SER A 413 -49.00 38.00 -19.50
N GLN A 414 -48.00 37.14 -19.29
CA GLN A 414 -48.03 35.74 -19.72
C GLN A 414 -49.13 34.95 -19.03
N LEU A 415 -49.30 35.10 -17.71
CA LEU A 415 -50.39 34.50 -16.95
C LEU A 415 -51.75 34.91 -17.52
N SER A 416 -51.94 36.21 -17.79
CA SER A 416 -53.19 36.71 -18.37
C SER A 416 -53.44 36.16 -19.78
N GLN A 417 -52.40 36.01 -20.59
CA GLN A 417 -52.47 35.43 -21.93
C GLN A 417 -52.83 33.94 -21.88
N GLN A 418 -52.20 33.15 -21.01
CA GLN A 418 -52.47 31.71 -20.85
C GLN A 418 -53.87 31.46 -20.30
N MET A 419 -54.30 32.24 -19.31
CA MET A 419 -55.68 32.19 -18.81
C MET A 419 -56.71 32.51 -19.89
N ALA A 420 -56.42 33.49 -20.77
CA ALA A 420 -57.30 33.84 -21.88
C ALA A 420 -57.38 32.72 -22.94
N GLN A 421 -56.25 32.08 -23.26
CA GLN A 421 -56.20 30.94 -24.20
C GLN A 421 -56.98 29.72 -23.70
N LYS A 422 -56.94 29.45 -22.39
CA LYS A 422 -57.68 28.35 -21.75
C LYS A 422 -59.10 28.73 -21.31
N HIS A 423 -59.56 29.95 -21.59
CA HIS A 423 -60.85 30.49 -21.14
C HIS A 423 -61.10 30.36 -19.62
N LEU A 424 -60.03 30.44 -18.82
CA LEU A 424 -60.08 30.32 -17.37
C LEU A 424 -60.34 31.68 -16.71
N THR A 425 -61.37 31.75 -15.87
CA THR A 425 -61.57 32.91 -14.99
C THR A 425 -60.60 32.86 -13.81
N GLY A 426 -60.28 34.02 -13.23
CA GLY A 426 -59.42 34.07 -12.04
C GLY A 426 -60.00 33.33 -10.82
N GLU A 427 -61.32 33.15 -10.78
CA GLU A 427 -62.03 32.41 -9.73
C GLU A 427 -61.84 30.90 -9.90
N GLN A 428 -61.97 30.39 -11.13
CA GLN A 428 -61.72 28.98 -11.44
C GLN A 428 -60.24 28.61 -11.25
N LEU A 429 -59.32 29.51 -11.59
CA LEU A 429 -57.89 29.28 -11.35
C LEU A 429 -57.56 29.30 -9.85
N ALA A 430 -58.16 30.21 -9.09
CA ALA A 430 -57.99 30.26 -7.63
C ALA A 430 -58.50 28.99 -6.94
N GLU A 431 -59.65 28.48 -7.37
CA GLU A 431 -60.25 27.24 -6.86
C GLU A 431 -59.39 26.01 -7.20
N ALA A 432 -58.87 25.92 -8.43
CA ALA A 432 -57.98 24.83 -8.87
C ALA A 432 -56.66 24.79 -8.09
N LEU A 433 -56.19 25.94 -7.58
CA LEU A 433 -54.93 26.08 -6.84
C LEU A 433 -55.11 26.09 -5.32
N GLY A 434 -56.36 26.13 -4.82
CA GLY A 434 -56.63 26.25 -3.38
C GLY A 434 -56.18 27.58 -2.78
N VAL A 435 -56.15 28.66 -3.57
CA VAL A 435 -55.73 30.01 -3.13
C VAL A 435 -56.89 31.00 -3.16
N ALA A 436 -56.75 32.14 -2.47
CA ALA A 436 -57.76 33.19 -2.52
C ALA A 436 -57.83 33.86 -3.91
N LYS A 437 -59.03 34.26 -4.35
CA LYS A 437 -59.25 35.00 -5.61
C LYS A 437 -58.43 36.29 -5.69
N SER A 438 -58.22 36.96 -4.56
CA SER A 438 -57.37 38.16 -4.46
C SER A 438 -55.91 37.85 -4.81
N THR A 439 -55.40 36.66 -4.48
CA THR A 439 -54.03 36.23 -4.79
C THR A 439 -53.81 36.15 -6.31
N VAL A 440 -54.72 35.50 -7.04
CA VAL A 440 -54.67 35.44 -8.52
C VAL A 440 -54.81 36.84 -9.14
N SER A 441 -55.65 37.70 -8.55
CA SER A 441 -55.75 39.10 -9.00
C SER A 441 -54.45 39.89 -8.77
N HIS A 442 -53.76 39.66 -7.65
CA HIS A 442 -52.48 40.30 -7.36
C HIS A 442 -51.39 39.82 -8.32
N TRP A 443 -51.39 38.54 -8.72
CA TRP A 443 -50.50 37.99 -9.75
C TRP A 443 -50.70 38.68 -11.10
N LYS A 444 -51.96 38.81 -11.54
CA LYS A 444 -52.31 39.48 -12.81
C LYS A 444 -51.98 40.97 -12.87
N ASN A 445 -51.82 41.62 -11.72
CA ASN A 445 -51.51 43.04 -11.62
C ASN A 445 -50.05 43.31 -11.25
N ALA A 446 -49.17 42.29 -11.35
CA ALA A 446 -47.75 42.38 -10.98
C ALA A 446 -47.50 42.81 -9.51
N ILE A 447 -48.49 42.66 -8.61
CA ILE A 447 -48.40 43.03 -7.19
C ILE A 447 -47.71 41.92 -6.38
N SER A 448 -47.94 40.65 -6.73
CA SER A 448 -47.31 39.49 -6.10
C SER A 448 -46.96 38.43 -7.16
N THR A 449 -46.16 37.44 -6.79
CA THR A 449 -45.90 36.25 -7.61
C THR A 449 -46.22 34.98 -6.80
N PRO A 450 -46.43 33.83 -7.46
CA PRO A 450 -46.67 32.57 -6.77
C PRO A 450 -45.43 32.13 -5.99
N ASP A 451 -45.66 31.49 -4.85
CA ASP A 451 -44.60 30.79 -4.12
C ASP A 451 -44.13 29.56 -4.91
N SER A 452 -42.85 29.17 -4.79
CA SER A 452 -42.26 28.05 -5.52
C SER A 452 -43.01 26.72 -5.29
N SER A 453 -43.65 26.55 -4.13
CA SER A 453 -44.49 25.39 -3.83
C SER A 453 -45.78 25.31 -4.65
N ILE A 454 -46.31 26.45 -5.12
CA ILE A 454 -47.58 26.54 -5.86
C ILE A 454 -47.34 26.50 -7.38
N VAL A 455 -46.11 26.79 -7.82
CA VAL A 455 -45.72 26.87 -9.24
C VAL A 455 -46.00 25.57 -10.01
N PRO A 456 -45.72 24.36 -9.51
CA PRO A 456 -46.08 23.12 -10.21
C PRO A 456 -47.59 22.94 -10.40
N ALA A 457 -48.39 23.35 -9.41
CA ALA A 457 -49.84 23.29 -9.48
C ALA A 457 -50.39 24.33 -10.48
N LEU A 458 -49.80 25.53 -10.52
CA LEU A 458 -50.11 26.58 -11.49
C LEU A 458 -49.81 26.15 -12.93
N CYS A 459 -48.61 25.60 -13.16
CA CYS A 459 -48.20 25.07 -14.46
C CYS A 459 -49.14 23.93 -14.92
N LYS A 460 -49.52 23.02 -14.00
CA LYS A 460 -50.46 21.95 -14.29
C LYS A 460 -51.89 22.44 -14.59
N ALA A 461 -52.36 23.46 -13.86
CA ALA A 461 -53.69 24.04 -14.07
C ALA A 461 -53.80 24.79 -15.40
N LEU A 462 -52.69 25.39 -15.85
CA LEU A 462 -52.60 26.11 -17.12
C LEU A 462 -52.10 25.24 -18.28
N ASP A 463 -51.58 24.04 -17.98
CA ASP A 463 -51.02 23.06 -18.93
C ASP A 463 -49.87 23.67 -19.76
N VAL A 464 -48.95 24.33 -19.07
CA VAL A 464 -47.78 25.00 -19.65
C VAL A 464 -46.54 24.68 -18.83
N GLU A 465 -45.37 24.75 -19.44
CA GLU A 465 -44.11 24.66 -18.71
C GLU A 465 -43.80 25.97 -17.96
N GLU A 466 -42.99 25.87 -16.91
CA GLU A 466 -42.62 27.00 -16.05
C GLU A 466 -41.95 28.14 -16.85
N SER A 467 -41.14 27.79 -17.85
CA SER A 467 -40.48 28.74 -18.75
C SER A 467 -41.46 29.60 -19.56
N ALA A 468 -42.68 29.11 -19.81
CA ALA A 468 -43.74 29.81 -20.53
C ALA A 468 -44.55 30.77 -19.67
N LEU A 469 -44.31 30.81 -18.35
CA LEU A 469 -44.90 31.75 -17.40
C LEU A 469 -43.86 32.70 -16.80
N PHE A 470 -42.64 32.21 -16.55
CA PHE A 470 -41.62 32.94 -15.80
C PHE A 470 -40.34 33.21 -16.60
N GLY A 471 -40.20 32.70 -17.83
CA GLY A 471 -38.95 32.79 -18.57
C GLY A 471 -37.80 32.10 -17.82
N GLU A 472 -36.88 32.89 -17.28
CA GLU A 472 -35.71 32.45 -16.49
C GLU A 472 -36.06 31.98 -15.06
N GLY A 473 -37.33 32.04 -14.65
CA GLY A 473 -37.84 31.35 -13.45
C GLY A 473 -38.45 32.27 -12.37
N VAL A 474 -39.09 31.65 -11.37
CA VAL A 474 -39.83 32.31 -10.27
C VAL A 474 -38.98 33.22 -9.35
N PRO A 475 -37.70 32.91 -9.04
CA PRO A 475 -36.88 33.74 -8.15
C PRO A 475 -36.68 35.18 -8.64
N ALA A 476 -36.59 35.40 -9.96
CA ALA A 476 -36.37 36.71 -10.58
C ALA A 476 -37.55 37.69 -10.36
N ALA A 477 -38.74 37.17 -10.06
CA ALA A 477 -39.97 37.97 -9.93
C ALA A 477 -40.44 38.13 -8.46
N SER A 478 -39.70 37.60 -7.47
CA SER A 478 -40.04 37.70 -6.04
C SER A 478 -39.32 38.85 -5.33
N TRP A 479 -40.05 39.67 -4.57
CA TRP A 479 -39.46 40.71 -3.70
C TRP A 479 -38.68 40.14 -2.50
N LEU A 480 -38.98 38.90 -2.11
CA LEU A 480 -38.39 38.21 -0.96
C LEU A 480 -37.32 37.20 -1.37
N GLY A 481 -37.08 37.05 -2.68
CA GLY A 481 -36.05 36.16 -3.22
C GLY A 481 -34.65 36.67 -2.90
N LYS A 482 -33.73 35.75 -2.60
CA LYS A 482 -32.30 36.07 -2.55
C LYS A 482 -31.85 36.55 -3.93
N ASN A 483 -31.02 37.59 -3.99
CA ASN A 483 -30.41 37.98 -5.26
C ASN A 483 -29.45 36.89 -5.77
N SER A 484 -29.05 36.98 -7.04
CA SER A 484 -28.16 36.01 -7.70
C SER A 484 -26.84 35.82 -6.96
N VAL A 485 -26.24 36.91 -6.47
CA VAL A 485 -25.00 36.87 -5.66
C VAL A 485 -25.20 36.13 -4.34
N ALA A 486 -26.29 36.40 -3.62
CA ALA A 486 -26.60 35.73 -2.35
C ALA A 486 -26.90 34.24 -2.54
N THR A 487 -27.58 33.88 -3.63
CA THR A 487 -27.85 32.49 -4.01
C THR A 487 -26.55 31.76 -4.36
N TRP A 488 -25.66 32.43 -5.10
CA TRP A 488 -24.36 31.87 -5.45
C TRP A 488 -23.45 31.71 -4.22
N LEU A 489 -23.39 32.69 -3.32
CA LEU A 489 -22.65 32.57 -2.05
C LEU A 489 -23.20 31.48 -1.13
N GLU A 490 -24.50 31.19 -1.19
CA GLU A 490 -25.10 30.07 -0.48
C GLU A 490 -24.63 28.72 -1.05
N GLN A 491 -24.54 28.59 -2.38
CA GLN A 491 -23.98 27.39 -3.02
C GLN A 491 -22.51 27.15 -2.65
N GLN A 492 -21.76 28.23 -2.37
CA GLN A 492 -20.37 28.16 -1.92
C GLN A 492 -20.22 28.07 -0.39
N ASP A 493 -21.33 27.93 0.35
CA ASP A 493 -21.35 27.87 1.82
C ASP A 493 -20.67 29.09 2.51
N LEU A 494 -20.93 30.30 2.02
CA LEU A 494 -20.41 31.57 2.55
C LEU A 494 -21.50 32.54 3.04
N LEU A 495 -22.76 32.26 2.72
CA LEU A 495 -23.88 33.09 3.16
C LEU A 495 -24.11 32.92 4.68
N ASN A 496 -24.40 34.02 5.38
CA ASN A 496 -24.64 34.04 6.83
C ASN A 496 -23.50 33.57 7.75
N LYS A 497 -22.26 33.51 7.25
CA LYS A 497 -21.08 33.17 8.07
C LYS A 497 -20.43 34.40 8.70
N LEU A 498 -20.06 34.29 9.98
CA LEU A 498 -19.22 35.29 10.65
C LEU A 498 -17.76 35.13 10.23
N ALA A 499 -16.94 36.17 10.44
CA ALA A 499 -15.55 36.19 9.96
C ALA A 499 -14.67 35.03 10.50
N TYR A 500 -14.97 34.47 11.68
CA TYR A 500 -14.25 33.32 12.24
C TYR A 500 -14.78 31.96 11.77
N GLU A 501 -15.94 31.92 11.11
CA GLU A 501 -16.57 30.71 10.56
C GLU A 501 -16.30 30.55 9.05
N LYS A 502 -15.70 31.57 8.41
CA LYS A 502 -15.38 31.54 6.99
C LYS A 502 -14.31 30.49 6.73
N GLU A 503 -14.49 29.71 5.66
CA GLU A 503 -13.52 28.73 5.16
C GLU A 503 -13.36 28.92 3.64
N LEU A 504 -12.34 28.31 3.05
CA LEU A 504 -12.22 28.28 1.59
C LEU A 504 -13.23 27.28 1.01
N PRO A 505 -14.07 27.68 0.05
CA PRO A 505 -14.96 26.76 -0.63
C PRO A 505 -14.20 25.66 -1.37
N GLU A 506 -14.81 24.48 -1.47
CA GLU A 506 -14.20 23.30 -2.07
C GLU A 506 -13.73 23.51 -3.52
N ILE A 507 -14.47 24.32 -4.29
CA ILE A 507 -14.14 24.66 -5.67
C ILE A 507 -12.77 25.35 -5.78
N VAL A 508 -12.35 26.12 -4.78
CA VAL A 508 -11.09 26.87 -4.79
C VAL A 508 -9.88 25.93 -4.84
N TYR A 509 -9.96 24.76 -4.18
CA TYR A 509 -8.88 23.77 -4.21
C TYR A 509 -8.75 23.07 -5.57
N GLN A 510 -9.79 23.13 -6.40
CA GLN A 510 -9.87 22.46 -7.71
C GLN A 510 -9.67 23.43 -8.89
N LEU A 511 -9.43 24.72 -8.61
CA LEU A 511 -9.16 25.70 -9.65
C LEU A 511 -7.85 25.42 -10.38
N GLU A 512 -7.82 25.79 -11.65
CA GLU A 512 -6.57 25.90 -12.40
C GLU A 512 -5.63 26.96 -11.80
N LYS A 513 -4.34 26.87 -12.15
CA LYS A 513 -3.30 27.72 -11.58
C LYS A 513 -3.56 29.22 -11.75
N SER A 514 -4.04 29.65 -12.93
CA SER A 514 -4.35 31.05 -13.27
C SER A 514 -5.50 31.61 -12.41
N ASP A 515 -6.61 30.88 -12.34
CA ASP A 515 -7.80 31.27 -11.58
C ASP A 515 -7.52 31.31 -10.08
N LEU A 516 -6.73 30.34 -9.58
CA LEU A 516 -6.30 30.33 -8.19
C LEU A 516 -5.40 31.52 -7.84
N ALA A 517 -4.48 31.89 -8.73
CA ALA A 517 -3.63 33.06 -8.57
C ALA A 517 -4.46 34.36 -8.57
N LEU A 518 -5.44 34.47 -9.47
CA LEU A 518 -6.35 35.61 -9.51
C LEU A 518 -7.19 35.74 -8.23
N PHE A 519 -7.72 34.61 -7.74
CA PHE A 519 -8.47 34.54 -6.49
C PHE A 519 -7.61 35.01 -5.30
N LEU A 520 -6.40 34.46 -5.14
CA LEU A 520 -5.47 34.85 -4.07
C LEU A 520 -5.08 36.32 -4.17
N ARG A 521 -4.85 36.85 -5.39
CA ARG A 521 -4.52 38.26 -5.61
C ARG A 521 -5.59 39.21 -5.02
N HIS A 522 -6.86 38.91 -5.26
CA HIS A 522 -7.98 39.73 -4.77
C HIS A 522 -8.28 39.46 -3.29
N LEU A 523 -8.00 38.25 -2.80
CA LEU A 523 -8.16 37.93 -1.38
C LEU A 523 -7.17 38.74 -0.54
N PHE A 524 -5.91 38.81 -0.98
CA PHE A 524 -4.87 39.63 -0.33
C PHE A 524 -5.11 41.15 -0.46
N THR A 525 -5.98 41.61 -1.36
CA THR A 525 -6.36 43.02 -1.43
C THR A 525 -7.08 43.49 -0.18
N CYS A 526 -7.91 42.63 0.44
CA CYS A 526 -8.64 42.94 1.66
C CYS A 526 -7.68 42.99 2.87
N ASP A 527 -7.41 41.82 3.46
CA ASP A 527 -6.64 41.69 4.70
C ASP A 527 -5.14 41.42 4.50
N GLY A 528 -4.67 41.38 3.25
CA GLY A 528 -3.27 41.22 2.92
C GLY A 528 -2.47 42.52 3.02
N SER A 529 -1.17 42.43 3.25
CA SER A 529 -0.28 43.60 3.27
C SER A 529 1.15 43.21 2.93
N ALA A 530 1.86 44.14 2.28
CA ALA A 530 3.28 44.03 1.96
C ALA A 530 4.05 45.16 2.66
N PHE A 531 5.14 44.82 3.35
CA PHE A 531 5.93 45.75 4.14
C PHE A 531 7.43 45.55 3.96
N VAL A 532 8.17 46.66 4.01
CA VAL A 532 9.62 46.68 4.24
C VAL A 532 9.86 47.23 5.65
N GLN A 533 10.38 46.40 6.55
CA GLN A 533 10.68 46.79 7.92
C GLN A 533 11.89 47.75 7.98
N GLY A 534 12.04 48.49 9.08
CA GLY A 534 13.15 49.45 9.25
C GLY A 534 14.56 48.84 9.23
N ASN A 535 14.68 47.53 9.44
CA ASN A 535 15.91 46.73 9.26
C ASN A 535 16.11 46.24 7.80
N GLY A 536 15.23 46.66 6.87
CA GLY A 536 15.20 46.24 5.47
C GLY A 536 14.67 44.82 5.24
N GLN A 537 14.03 44.18 6.22
CA GLN A 537 13.40 42.86 6.03
C GLN A 537 12.05 43.02 5.34
N CYS A 538 11.85 42.29 4.25
CA CYS A 538 10.59 42.26 3.51
C CYS A 538 9.64 41.21 4.11
N ARG A 539 8.35 41.52 4.15
CA ARG A 539 7.31 40.60 4.63
C ARG A 539 6.01 40.84 3.86
N ILE A 540 5.37 39.75 3.44
CA ILE A 540 3.97 39.76 3.02
C ILE A 540 3.16 39.04 4.10
N SER A 541 2.02 39.59 4.49
CA SER A 541 1.18 39.02 5.54
C SER A 541 -0.30 39.06 5.17
N TYR A 542 -1.08 38.12 5.68
CA TYR A 542 -2.54 38.08 5.60
C TYR A 542 -3.11 37.79 6.99
N ALA A 543 -4.11 38.54 7.43
CA ALA A 543 -4.71 38.38 8.74
C ALA A 543 -6.16 37.90 8.63
N SER A 544 -6.57 37.02 9.54
CA SER A 544 -7.97 36.57 9.64
C SER A 544 -8.29 36.08 11.05
N SER A 545 -9.56 36.16 11.44
CA SER A 545 -10.07 35.54 12.66
C SER A 545 -10.34 34.05 12.52
N SER A 546 -10.42 33.52 11.29
CA SER A 546 -10.67 32.10 11.02
C SER A 546 -9.35 31.31 10.89
N PRO A 547 -9.06 30.37 11.80
CA PRO A 547 -7.90 29.49 11.68
C PRO A 547 -7.96 28.62 10.41
N GLU A 548 -9.13 28.13 10.06
CA GLU A 548 -9.41 27.22 8.94
C GLU A 548 -9.20 27.92 7.59
N LEU A 549 -9.60 29.18 7.48
CA LEU A 549 -9.31 30.01 6.31
C LEU A 549 -7.80 30.24 6.15
N ILE A 550 -7.10 30.61 7.23
CA ILE A 550 -5.65 30.81 7.21
C ILE A 550 -4.92 29.52 6.82
N ARG A 551 -5.38 28.37 7.33
CA ARG A 551 -4.89 27.04 6.95
C ARG A 551 -5.07 26.75 5.48
N GLY A 552 -6.27 27.01 4.97
CA GLY A 552 -6.58 26.86 3.56
C GLY A 552 -5.65 27.70 2.69
N ILE A 553 -5.45 28.98 3.04
CA ILE A 553 -4.53 29.87 2.32
C ILE A 553 -3.09 29.37 2.41
N GLN A 554 -2.63 28.90 3.58
CA GLN A 554 -1.29 28.29 3.72
C GLN A 554 -1.12 27.11 2.77
N HIS A 555 -2.11 26.21 2.70
CA HIS A 555 -2.08 25.06 1.79
C HIS A 555 -2.05 25.50 0.32
N LEU A 556 -2.88 26.48 -0.09
CA LEU A 556 -2.86 27.01 -1.46
C LEU A 556 -1.51 27.63 -1.82
N LEU A 557 -0.89 28.39 -0.91
CA LEU A 557 0.42 29.00 -1.13
C LEU A 557 1.53 27.95 -1.34
N ILE A 558 1.48 26.83 -0.62
CA ILE A 558 2.43 25.71 -0.83
C ILE A 558 2.32 25.12 -2.24
N ARG A 559 1.15 25.23 -2.90
CA ARG A 559 1.00 24.79 -4.30
C ARG A 559 1.79 25.63 -5.29
N PHE A 560 2.00 26.91 -4.96
CA PHE A 560 2.91 27.81 -5.68
C PHE A 560 4.37 27.69 -5.18
N GLY A 561 4.67 26.78 -4.25
CA GLY A 561 5.99 26.66 -3.63
C GLY A 561 6.31 27.76 -2.60
N ILE A 562 5.27 28.42 -2.07
CA ILE A 562 5.41 29.51 -1.11
C ILE A 562 5.16 28.98 0.31
N ASN A 563 6.23 28.82 1.08
CA ASN A 563 6.13 28.46 2.50
C ASN A 563 5.75 29.67 3.34
N ALA A 564 4.53 29.64 3.91
CA ALA A 564 4.04 30.66 4.82
C ALA A 564 4.01 30.16 6.27
N LYS A 565 4.28 31.05 7.22
CA LYS A 565 4.22 30.78 8.66
C LYS A 565 2.92 31.33 9.25
N ILE A 566 2.25 30.54 10.08
CA ILE A 566 1.07 30.98 10.83
C ILE A 566 1.48 31.38 12.25
N ARG A 567 0.98 32.53 12.71
CA ARG A 567 1.14 33.03 14.07
C ARG A 567 -0.19 33.46 14.66
N ALA A 568 -0.40 33.14 15.93
CA ALA A 568 -1.46 33.75 16.72
C ALA A 568 -1.00 35.13 17.22
N LYS A 569 -1.80 36.18 17.03
CA LYS A 569 -1.55 37.50 17.62
C LYS A 569 -2.16 37.57 19.01
N ALA A 570 -1.35 37.97 19.99
CA ALA A 570 -1.87 38.29 21.33
C ALA A 570 -2.90 39.42 21.24
N ASN A 571 -4.06 39.21 21.86
CA ASN A 571 -5.13 40.20 21.88
C ASN A 571 -5.14 40.91 23.23
N ASN A 572 -5.14 42.25 23.23
CA ASN A 572 -5.12 43.07 24.45
C ASN A 572 -6.52 43.25 25.08
N TYR A 573 -7.54 42.53 24.59
CA TYR A 573 -8.92 42.64 25.05
C TYR A 573 -9.39 41.32 25.66
N GLU A 574 -9.91 41.35 26.90
CA GLU A 574 -10.24 40.17 27.73
C GLU A 574 -11.29 39.20 27.14
N ASN A 575 -12.00 39.58 26.06
CA ASN A 575 -13.07 38.78 25.44
C ASN A 575 -12.98 38.71 23.90
N ALA A 576 -11.85 39.06 23.30
CA ALA A 576 -11.71 39.06 21.84
C ALA A 576 -10.96 37.81 21.35
N GLN A 577 -11.54 37.09 20.39
CA GLN A 577 -10.91 35.93 19.74
C GLN A 577 -9.51 36.30 19.24
N THR A 578 -8.57 35.36 19.35
CA THR A 578 -7.18 35.54 18.94
C THR A 578 -7.09 35.62 17.41
N PRO A 579 -6.72 36.77 16.81
CA PRO A 579 -6.57 36.84 15.36
C PRO A 579 -5.32 36.07 14.94
N TRP A 580 -5.43 35.39 13.81
CA TRP A 580 -4.34 34.65 13.19
C TRP A 580 -3.72 35.51 12.09
N GLU A 581 -2.41 35.41 11.93
CA GLU A 581 -1.65 36.05 10.87
C GLU A 581 -0.81 35.01 10.14
N LEU A 582 -0.94 34.99 8.83
CA LEU A 582 -0.09 34.26 7.91
C LEU A 582 1.01 35.21 7.43
N GLU A 583 2.27 34.80 7.48
CA GLU A 583 3.43 35.59 7.07
C GLU A 583 4.29 34.82 6.07
N ILE A 584 4.62 35.45 4.95
CA ILE A 584 5.63 34.99 3.99
C ILE A 584 6.91 35.77 4.28
N LEU A 585 7.94 35.06 4.70
CA LEU A 585 9.21 35.63 5.19
C LEU A 585 10.40 35.29 4.29
N SER A 586 10.35 34.17 3.55
CA SER A 586 11.42 33.74 2.64
C SER A 586 11.50 34.66 1.43
N GLN A 587 12.70 35.04 1.01
CA GLN A 587 12.88 35.93 -0.14
C GLN A 587 12.36 35.30 -1.43
N SER A 588 12.68 34.02 -1.66
CA SER A 588 12.16 33.22 -2.76
C SER A 588 10.63 33.16 -2.79
N GLY A 589 9.99 32.81 -1.66
CA GLY A 589 8.54 32.78 -1.56
C GLY A 589 7.87 34.14 -1.78
N ILE A 590 8.47 35.25 -1.31
CA ILE A 590 7.97 36.60 -1.59
C ILE A 590 8.11 36.92 -3.08
N GLN A 591 9.23 36.57 -3.71
CA GLN A 591 9.45 36.80 -5.14
C GLN A 591 8.41 36.03 -5.97
N THR A 592 8.21 34.73 -5.70
CA THR A 592 7.18 33.92 -6.36
C THR A 592 5.78 34.48 -6.12
N PHE A 593 5.46 34.92 -4.90
CA PHE A 593 4.18 35.58 -4.62
C PHE A 593 3.99 36.81 -5.49
N ILE A 594 5.00 37.67 -5.61
CA ILE A 594 4.91 38.92 -6.38
C ILE A 594 4.77 38.64 -7.89
N ASP A 595 5.50 37.64 -8.40
CA ASP A 595 5.55 37.35 -9.83
C ASP A 595 4.34 36.56 -10.31
N GLU A 596 3.80 35.66 -9.48
CA GLU A 596 2.67 34.79 -9.87
C GLU A 596 1.30 35.26 -9.36
N ILE A 597 1.24 35.93 -8.19
CA ILE A 597 -0.04 36.28 -7.52
C ILE A 597 -0.22 37.81 -7.46
N GLY A 598 0.69 38.51 -6.79
CA GLY A 598 0.62 39.94 -6.53
C GLY A 598 -0.49 40.32 -5.54
N ILE A 599 -0.69 41.63 -5.35
CA ILE A 599 -1.79 42.16 -4.53
C ILE A 599 -2.43 43.32 -5.31
N PHE A 600 -3.71 43.17 -5.67
CA PHE A 600 -4.42 44.23 -6.38
C PHE A 600 -4.61 45.46 -5.47
N SER A 601 -4.50 46.66 -6.05
CA SER A 601 -4.54 47.99 -5.41
C SER A 601 -3.37 48.35 -4.47
N LYS A 602 -2.42 47.43 -4.29
CA LYS A 602 -1.23 47.60 -3.44
C LYS A 602 0.07 47.46 -4.23
N GLU A 603 0.02 47.71 -5.54
CA GLU A 603 1.14 47.55 -6.48
C GLU A 603 2.37 48.37 -6.05
N GLU A 604 2.20 49.62 -5.63
CA GLU A 604 3.32 50.46 -5.15
C GLU A 604 4.05 49.83 -3.96
N ARG A 605 3.32 49.20 -3.03
CA ARG A 605 3.91 48.53 -1.85
C ARG A 605 4.62 47.24 -2.25
N VAL A 606 4.04 46.50 -3.19
CA VAL A 606 4.63 45.29 -3.76
C VAL A 606 5.92 45.62 -4.51
N ASP A 607 5.92 46.70 -5.31
CA ASP A 607 7.10 47.17 -6.04
C ASP A 607 8.18 47.71 -5.10
N ALA A 608 7.81 48.37 -3.99
CA ALA A 608 8.76 48.74 -2.95
C ALA A 608 9.43 47.51 -2.32
N VAL A 609 8.67 46.45 -2.06
CA VAL A 609 9.22 45.16 -1.58
C VAL A 609 10.12 44.50 -2.64
N ARG A 610 9.71 44.46 -3.91
CA ARG A 610 10.52 43.92 -5.02
C ARG A 610 11.85 44.67 -5.17
N THR A 611 11.81 46.01 -5.07
CA THR A 611 13.01 46.86 -5.13
C THR A 611 13.93 46.59 -3.94
N ALA A 612 13.37 46.47 -2.73
CA ALA A 612 14.13 46.17 -1.52
C ALA A 612 14.76 44.75 -1.54
N LEU A 613 14.09 43.76 -2.14
CA LEU A 613 14.64 42.42 -2.36
C LEU A 613 15.80 42.43 -3.35
N SER A 614 15.64 43.14 -4.47
CA SER A 614 16.66 43.23 -5.53
C SER A 614 17.96 43.90 -5.07
N ALA A 615 17.88 44.78 -4.08
CA ALA A 615 19.03 45.50 -3.53
C ALA A 615 19.89 44.65 -2.56
N LYS A 616 19.42 43.50 -2.10
CA LYS A 616 20.16 42.59 -1.20
C LYS A 616 20.70 41.39 -1.99
N GLN A 617 21.94 40.97 -1.69
CA GLN A 617 22.41 39.66 -2.14
C GLN A 617 21.49 38.58 -1.53
N SER A 618 20.94 37.71 -2.37
CA SER A 618 20.06 36.62 -1.94
C SER A 618 20.80 35.71 -0.97
N HIS A 619 20.37 35.72 0.29
CA HIS A 619 20.87 34.85 1.36
C HIS A 619 19.65 34.23 2.03
N ASP A 620 18.91 33.41 1.29
CA ASP A 620 17.76 32.67 1.84
C ASP A 620 18.27 31.53 2.74
N ASN A 621 18.55 31.86 4.00
CA ASN A 621 18.86 30.89 5.06
C ASN A 621 17.59 30.44 5.81
N SER A 622 16.43 30.54 5.17
CA SER A 622 15.11 30.21 5.73
C SER A 622 14.70 28.75 5.46
N ASP A 623 15.15 28.19 4.34
CA ASP A 623 14.98 26.79 3.92
C ASP A 623 16.34 26.09 3.94
N THR A 624 16.74 25.71 5.15
CA THR A 624 18.00 25.01 5.42
C THR A 624 17.74 23.53 5.64
N LEU A 625 18.61 22.71 5.06
CA LEU A 625 18.68 21.29 5.36
C LEU A 625 19.15 21.07 6.81
N PRO A 626 18.76 19.97 7.45
CA PRO A 626 19.06 19.70 8.85
C PRO A 626 20.57 19.65 9.12
N GLU A 627 20.96 19.92 10.37
CA GLU A 627 22.36 19.91 10.76
C GLU A 627 23.06 18.56 10.58
N SER A 628 22.33 17.44 10.58
CA SER A 628 22.91 16.11 10.30
C SER A 628 23.48 16.01 8.87
N VAL A 629 23.07 16.88 7.95
CA VAL A 629 23.67 16.98 6.61
C VAL A 629 25.10 17.54 6.67
N CYS A 630 25.42 18.34 7.70
CA CYS A 630 26.78 18.86 7.89
C CYS A 630 27.78 17.72 8.11
N ASP A 631 27.40 16.69 8.88
CA ASP A 631 28.27 15.54 9.14
C ASP A 631 28.51 14.73 7.87
N TYR A 632 27.49 14.56 7.03
CA TYR A 632 27.62 13.91 5.73
C TYR A 632 28.65 14.62 4.83
N ILE A 633 28.57 15.96 4.76
CA ILE A 633 29.52 16.75 3.96
C ILE A 633 30.93 16.70 4.55
N LEU A 634 31.07 16.63 5.87
CA LEU A 634 32.38 16.47 6.52
C LEU A 634 33.00 15.11 6.21
N GLY A 635 32.21 14.04 6.21
CA GLY A 635 32.64 12.71 5.75
C GLY A 635 33.07 12.72 4.29
N LEU A 636 32.26 13.30 3.39
CA LEU A 636 32.64 13.47 1.98
C LEU A 636 33.92 14.29 1.82
N LYS A 637 34.09 15.37 2.60
CA LYS A 637 35.31 16.20 2.56
C LYS A 637 36.54 15.37 2.95
N GLY A 638 36.47 14.60 4.03
CA GLY A 638 37.60 13.90 4.63
C GLY A 638 38.73 14.88 4.99
N GLU A 639 39.98 14.46 4.77
CA GLU A 639 41.18 15.26 5.06
C GLU A 639 41.46 16.36 4.02
N ARG A 640 40.80 16.33 2.85
CA ARG A 640 41.03 17.27 1.74
C ARG A 640 40.69 18.70 2.13
N SER A 641 41.48 19.66 1.66
CA SER A 641 41.21 21.09 1.83
C SER A 641 40.15 21.58 0.84
N TRP A 642 39.43 22.65 1.19
CA TRP A 642 38.45 23.26 0.26
C TRP A 642 39.06 23.69 -1.07
N PRO A 643 40.27 24.28 -1.13
CA PRO A 643 40.93 24.58 -2.40
C PRO A 643 41.15 23.35 -3.29
N GLU A 644 41.52 22.20 -2.72
CA GLU A 644 41.70 20.96 -3.48
C GLU A 644 40.38 20.43 -4.04
N ILE A 645 39.30 20.51 -3.26
CA ILE A 645 37.96 20.09 -3.69
C ILE A 645 37.45 20.97 -4.84
N PHE A 646 37.61 22.29 -4.73
CA PHE A 646 37.25 23.22 -5.81
C PHE A 646 38.10 22.99 -7.06
N ALA A 647 39.41 22.79 -6.90
CA ALA A 647 40.31 22.53 -8.02
C ALA A 647 39.97 21.21 -8.74
N ALA A 648 39.61 20.15 -8.00
CA ALA A 648 39.17 18.88 -8.58
C ALA A 648 37.90 19.03 -9.43
N ALA A 649 37.00 19.94 -9.06
CA ALA A 649 35.80 20.28 -9.82
C ALA A 649 36.03 21.35 -10.91
N GLY A 650 37.29 21.78 -11.15
CA GLY A 650 37.62 22.80 -12.13
C GLY A 650 37.17 24.22 -11.76
N LYS A 651 36.93 24.49 -10.46
CA LYS A 651 36.46 25.78 -9.93
C LYS A 651 37.53 26.45 -9.05
N VAL A 652 37.45 27.77 -8.93
CA VAL A 652 38.32 28.54 -8.03
C VAL A 652 37.64 28.66 -6.66
N CYS A 653 38.35 28.28 -5.59
CA CYS A 653 37.86 28.44 -4.23
C CYS A 653 37.82 29.93 -3.84
N PRO A 654 36.69 30.44 -3.31
CA PRO A 654 36.65 31.80 -2.78
C PRO A 654 37.63 32.00 -1.62
N ASP A 655 38.23 33.19 -1.52
CA ASP A 655 39.11 33.55 -0.41
C ASP A 655 38.35 33.49 0.92
N GLY A 656 38.89 32.74 1.90
CA GLY A 656 38.27 32.58 3.22
C GLY A 656 36.99 31.74 3.25
N TYR A 657 36.76 30.90 2.22
CA TYR A 657 35.57 30.04 2.15
C TYR A 657 35.37 29.18 3.40
N ASN A 658 34.25 29.37 4.09
CA ASN A 658 33.82 28.55 5.22
C ASN A 658 32.36 28.11 5.01
N PRO A 659 32.09 26.81 4.83
CA PRO A 659 30.74 26.30 4.63
C PRO A 659 29.91 26.18 5.92
N HIS A 660 30.48 26.53 7.08
CA HIS A 660 29.81 26.53 8.39
C HIS A 660 29.37 25.14 8.88
N LEU A 661 30.24 24.15 8.71
CA LEU A 661 29.94 22.74 9.04
C LEU A 661 30.36 22.34 10.46
N VAL A 662 31.26 23.11 11.11
CA VAL A 662 31.91 22.74 12.39
C VAL A 662 31.97 23.90 13.38
N GLY A 663 32.14 23.55 14.67
CA GLY A 663 32.39 24.47 15.77
C GLY A 663 31.21 25.39 16.09
N ALA A 664 31.49 26.54 16.71
CA ALA A 664 30.48 27.53 17.09
C ALA A 664 29.73 28.19 15.91
N SER A 665 30.16 27.92 14.67
CA SER A 665 29.53 28.43 13.46
C SER A 665 28.64 27.41 12.75
N ARG A 666 28.54 26.18 13.28
CA ARG A 666 27.74 25.09 12.73
C ARG A 666 26.26 25.48 12.63
N ARG A 667 25.66 25.21 11.48
CA ARG A 667 24.25 25.50 11.18
C ARG A 667 23.74 24.67 10.02
N GLY A 668 22.42 24.56 9.88
CA GLY A 668 21.77 23.98 8.71
C GLY A 668 22.25 24.62 7.39
N ILE A 669 22.28 23.81 6.34
CA ILE A 669 22.88 24.18 5.05
C ILE A 669 21.80 24.61 4.08
N SER A 670 21.95 25.78 3.46
CA SER A 670 21.00 26.23 2.43
C SER A 670 21.05 25.32 1.20
N ARG A 671 19.92 25.17 0.50
CA ARG A 671 19.85 24.35 -0.73
C ARG A 671 20.85 24.77 -1.79
N THR A 672 21.08 26.08 -1.97
CA THR A 672 22.08 26.59 -2.91
C THR A 672 23.48 26.11 -2.56
N ARG A 673 23.81 26.07 -1.26
CA ARG A 673 25.10 25.54 -0.79
C ARG A 673 25.16 24.02 -0.94
N ALA A 674 24.07 23.31 -0.66
CA ALA A 674 23.97 21.87 -0.88
C ALA A 674 24.16 21.51 -2.37
N ALA A 675 23.55 22.26 -3.29
CA ALA A 675 23.71 22.08 -4.74
C ALA A 675 25.15 22.35 -5.20
N LEU A 676 25.78 23.43 -4.69
CA LEU A 676 27.20 23.69 -4.95
C LEU A 676 28.07 22.52 -4.46
N LEU A 677 27.82 22.01 -3.25
CA LEU A 677 28.58 20.89 -2.70
C LEU A 677 28.30 19.58 -3.45
N ALA A 678 27.07 19.35 -3.89
CA ALA A 678 26.70 18.21 -4.74
C ALA A 678 27.50 18.22 -6.05
N GLU A 679 27.69 19.40 -6.66
CA GLU A 679 28.50 19.56 -7.86
C GLU A 679 30.00 19.37 -7.57
N LEU A 680 30.49 19.93 -6.47
CA LEU A 680 31.90 19.81 -6.06
C LEU A 680 32.31 18.36 -5.72
N PHE A 681 31.40 17.59 -5.12
CA PHE A 681 31.64 16.20 -4.74
C PHE A 681 31.13 15.18 -5.76
N HIS A 682 30.40 15.62 -6.80
CA HIS A 682 29.64 14.75 -7.71
C HIS A 682 28.71 13.78 -6.98
N ASP A 683 28.04 14.29 -5.93
CA ASP A 683 27.24 13.48 -5.02
C ASP A 683 25.75 13.61 -5.33
N ASP A 684 25.12 12.48 -5.66
CA ASP A 684 23.70 12.44 -6.04
C ASP A 684 22.79 12.66 -4.84
N TYR A 685 23.24 12.30 -3.63
CA TYR A 685 22.44 12.46 -2.42
C TYR A 685 22.25 13.95 -2.04
N LEU A 686 23.34 14.73 -2.05
CA LEU A 686 23.28 16.19 -1.88
C LEU A 686 22.50 16.86 -3.00
N ARG A 687 22.57 16.32 -4.24
CA ARG A 687 21.76 16.79 -5.36
C ARG A 687 20.28 16.60 -5.06
N ASN A 688 19.87 15.39 -4.69
CA ASN A 688 18.49 15.04 -4.33
C ASN A 688 17.98 15.88 -3.16
N LEU A 689 18.77 16.06 -2.09
CA LEU A 689 18.39 16.94 -0.98
C LEU A 689 18.27 18.40 -1.40
N SER A 690 19.14 18.90 -2.29
CA SER A 690 19.07 20.29 -2.74
C SER A 690 17.81 20.54 -3.59
N GLU A 691 17.42 19.55 -4.39
CA GLU A 691 16.27 19.56 -5.29
C GLU A 691 14.98 18.99 -4.68
N SER A 692 15.00 18.62 -3.39
CA SER A 692 13.89 17.92 -2.74
C SER A 692 12.61 18.76 -2.64
N ASP A 693 11.47 18.08 -2.68
CA ASP A 693 10.14 18.65 -2.44
C ASP A 693 9.79 18.72 -0.95
N VAL A 694 10.74 18.39 -0.07
CA VAL A 694 10.58 18.38 1.39
C VAL A 694 11.18 19.62 2.03
N TYR A 695 10.46 20.25 2.96
CA TYR A 695 10.92 21.26 3.91
C TYR A 695 11.04 20.61 5.30
N TRP A 696 12.09 20.97 6.04
CA TRP A 696 12.33 20.44 7.39
C TRP A 696 11.82 21.44 8.42
N ASP A 697 10.64 21.17 8.98
CA ASP A 697 9.96 22.08 9.90
C ASP A 697 10.11 21.60 11.34
N GLU A 698 10.38 22.52 12.25
CA GLU A 698 10.61 22.23 13.67
C GLU A 698 9.29 21.97 14.40
N ILE A 699 9.21 20.92 15.22
CA ILE A 699 8.05 20.66 16.08
C ILE A 699 8.04 21.68 17.22
N VAL A 700 6.95 22.42 17.37
CA VAL A 700 6.76 23.42 18.44
C VAL A 700 5.83 22.95 19.56
N SER A 701 4.91 22.01 19.29
CA SER A 701 4.09 21.38 20.33
C SER A 701 3.65 19.97 19.95
N ILE A 702 3.48 19.13 20.98
CA ILE A 702 2.87 17.79 20.91
C ILE A 702 1.86 17.73 22.06
N GLU A 703 0.57 17.70 21.74
CA GLU A 703 -0.53 17.81 22.71
C GLU A 703 -1.42 16.56 22.65
N SER A 704 -1.74 15.94 23.79
CA SER A 704 -2.68 14.81 23.82
C SER A 704 -4.11 15.29 23.57
N MET A 705 -4.81 14.64 22.63
CA MET A 705 -6.17 14.96 22.20
C MET A 705 -7.21 13.94 22.70
N GLY A 706 -6.79 12.96 23.52
CA GLY A 706 -7.62 11.84 23.94
C GLY A 706 -7.90 10.84 22.82
N ASN A 707 -8.91 9.98 23.03
CA ASN A 707 -9.26 8.94 22.07
C ASN A 707 -10.14 9.50 20.94
N LYS A 708 -9.70 9.31 19.70
CA LYS A 708 -10.40 9.69 18.47
C LYS A 708 -10.41 8.53 17.48
N GLN A 709 -11.36 8.54 16.56
CA GLN A 709 -11.42 7.56 15.47
C GLN A 709 -10.18 7.74 14.59
N VAL A 710 -9.51 6.65 14.20
CA VAL A 710 -8.29 6.70 13.39
C VAL A 710 -8.35 5.71 12.22
N TYR A 711 -7.58 6.03 11.19
CA TYR A 711 -7.46 5.25 9.97
C TYR A 711 -5.99 5.04 9.62
N ASP A 712 -5.71 3.98 8.86
CA ASP A 712 -4.41 3.69 8.29
C ASP A 712 -4.54 3.31 6.81
N LEU A 713 -3.54 3.71 6.01
CA LEU A 713 -3.47 3.45 4.58
C LEU A 713 -2.14 2.75 4.28
N THR A 714 -2.18 1.70 3.47
CA THR A 714 -0.98 1.08 2.91
C THR A 714 -0.80 1.49 1.48
N VAL A 715 0.40 1.98 1.15
CA VAL A 715 0.79 2.40 -0.19
C VAL A 715 1.92 1.50 -0.67
N ASP A 716 1.72 0.87 -1.83
CA ASP A 716 2.72 -0.02 -2.41
C ASP A 716 3.95 0.76 -2.87
N LYS A 717 5.13 0.11 -2.80
CA LYS A 717 6.45 0.64 -3.16
C LYS A 717 7.02 1.69 -2.19
N THR A 718 6.33 2.80 -1.96
CA THR A 718 6.90 3.92 -1.16
C THR A 718 6.63 3.76 0.34
N HIS A 719 5.60 2.97 0.70
CA HIS A 719 5.18 2.70 2.09
C HIS A 719 4.98 3.95 2.93
N ASN A 720 4.70 5.09 2.27
CA ASN A 720 4.48 6.37 2.90
C ASN A 720 3.46 7.21 2.09
N PHE A 721 2.87 8.22 2.72
CA PHE A 721 1.98 9.16 2.04
C PHE A 721 2.01 10.55 2.68
N VAL A 722 1.35 11.52 2.04
CA VAL A 722 1.17 12.88 2.55
C VAL A 722 -0.25 13.08 3.07
N ALA A 723 -0.38 13.48 4.33
CA ALA A 723 -1.65 13.86 4.95
C ALA A 723 -1.47 15.13 5.79
N GLU A 724 -2.43 16.06 5.76
CA GLU A 724 -2.37 17.35 6.46
C GLU A 724 -1.04 18.11 6.24
N ASP A 725 -0.46 17.95 5.05
CA ASP A 725 0.86 18.47 4.67
C ASP A 725 2.03 17.92 5.54
N PHE A 726 2.01 16.63 5.91
CA PHE A 726 3.10 15.85 6.53
C PHE A 726 3.38 14.54 5.79
N CYS A 727 4.63 14.04 5.80
CA CYS A 727 4.99 12.72 5.26
C CYS A 727 4.98 11.63 6.36
N VAL A 728 4.38 10.45 6.11
CA VAL A 728 4.05 9.37 7.10
C VAL A 728 4.28 7.92 6.60
N HIS A 729 4.69 6.87 7.39
CA HIS A 729 5.26 5.55 6.90
C HIS A 729 4.84 4.18 7.56
N ASN A 730 4.94 2.97 6.90
CA ASN A 730 4.48 1.58 7.33
C ASN A 730 5.56 0.47 7.76
N THR A 731 5.24 -0.60 8.54
CA THR A 731 6.14 -1.40 9.52
C THR A 731 6.89 -2.70 9.03
N THR A 732 7.71 -3.38 9.90
CA THR A 732 8.96 -4.19 9.64
C THR A 732 9.33 -5.48 10.49
N PHE A 733 8.48 -6.20 11.25
CA PHE A 733 8.93 -7.31 12.17
C PHE A 733 9.56 -8.56 11.51
N SER A 734 9.04 -9.00 10.36
CA SER A 734 9.30 -10.33 9.79
C SER A 734 10.75 -10.59 9.35
N MET A 735 11.45 -9.55 8.88
CA MET A 735 12.83 -9.66 8.39
C MET A 735 13.84 -9.99 9.49
N ASN A 736 13.55 -9.62 10.74
CA ASN A 736 14.47 -9.84 11.86
C ASN A 736 14.61 -11.33 12.23
N LEU A 737 13.56 -12.13 12.03
CA LEU A 737 13.61 -13.59 12.19
C LEU A 737 14.47 -14.24 11.09
N VAL A 738 14.37 -13.76 9.86
CA VAL A 738 15.16 -14.24 8.72
C VAL A 738 16.65 -13.97 8.92
N GLU A 739 17.00 -12.75 9.36
CA GLU A 739 18.38 -12.36 9.66
C GLU A 739 19.02 -13.27 10.70
N ASN A 740 18.34 -13.54 11.81
CA ASN A 740 18.86 -14.38 12.88
C ASN A 740 19.05 -15.84 12.42
N ALA A 741 18.10 -16.39 11.66
CA ALA A 741 18.21 -17.73 11.08
C ALA A 741 19.38 -17.83 10.08
N LEU A 742 19.59 -16.79 9.28
CA LEU A 742 20.69 -16.69 8.31
C LEU A 742 22.06 -16.61 9.01
N LEU A 743 22.15 -15.87 10.11
CA LEU A 743 23.40 -15.78 10.88
C LEU A 743 23.75 -17.09 11.57
N ALA A 744 22.75 -17.79 12.13
CA ALA A 744 22.94 -19.01 12.91
C ALA A 744 23.13 -20.29 12.09
N SER A 745 22.73 -20.30 10.81
CA SER A 745 22.78 -21.46 9.93
C SER A 745 23.64 -21.20 8.69
N GLU A 746 24.20 -22.27 8.12
CA GLU A 746 24.84 -22.25 6.78
C GLU A 746 23.91 -22.75 5.66
N LYS A 747 22.68 -23.15 6.03
CA LYS A 747 21.66 -23.62 5.08
C LYS A 747 21.06 -22.46 4.29
N CYS A 748 20.42 -22.77 3.15
CA CYS A 748 19.80 -21.76 2.31
C CYS A 748 18.55 -21.19 2.99
N VAL A 749 18.44 -19.87 3.07
CA VAL A 749 17.22 -19.18 3.52
C VAL A 749 16.56 -18.52 2.32
N VAL A 750 15.25 -18.72 2.16
CA VAL A 750 14.50 -18.21 1.01
C VAL A 750 13.37 -17.31 1.48
N VAL A 751 13.22 -16.13 0.89
CA VAL A 751 12.17 -15.16 1.20
C VAL A 751 11.34 -14.90 -0.05
N PHE A 752 10.03 -15.16 0.03
CA PHE A 752 9.06 -14.76 -0.98
C PHE A 752 8.35 -13.49 -0.50
N SER A 753 8.66 -12.37 -1.15
CA SER A 753 8.13 -11.05 -0.82
C SER A 753 7.07 -10.63 -1.83
N LEU A 754 5.81 -10.87 -1.52
CA LEU A 754 4.68 -10.58 -2.38
C LEU A 754 4.18 -9.15 -2.23
N GLU A 755 4.56 -8.47 -1.14
CA GLU A 755 4.21 -7.07 -0.84
C GLU A 755 5.36 -6.09 -1.16
N MET A 756 6.61 -6.45 -0.81
CA MET A 756 7.75 -5.51 -0.88
C MET A 756 8.79 -5.90 -1.95
N PRO A 757 9.41 -4.94 -2.66
CA PRO A 757 10.53 -5.22 -3.54
C PRO A 757 11.75 -5.79 -2.80
N ALA A 758 12.50 -6.67 -3.46
CA ALA A 758 13.66 -7.35 -2.84
C ALA A 758 14.74 -6.37 -2.34
N GLU A 759 14.98 -5.29 -3.08
CA GLU A 759 15.97 -4.24 -2.73
C GLU A 759 15.64 -3.56 -1.39
N GLN A 760 14.35 -3.28 -1.14
CA GLN A 760 13.92 -2.62 0.09
C GLN A 760 14.06 -3.52 1.31
N LEU A 761 13.77 -4.82 1.16
CA LEU A 761 14.04 -5.81 2.20
C LEU A 761 15.54 -5.90 2.50
N MET A 762 16.39 -5.75 1.49
CA MET A 762 17.83 -5.79 1.69
C MET A 762 18.39 -4.55 2.38
N MET A 763 17.90 -3.36 2.04
CA MET A 763 18.26 -2.13 2.75
C MET A 763 17.84 -2.20 4.22
N ARG A 764 16.69 -2.81 4.52
CA ARG A 764 16.23 -3.06 5.90
C ARG A 764 17.12 -4.05 6.65
N SER A 765 17.50 -5.14 5.99
CA SER A 765 18.40 -6.13 6.58
C SER A 765 19.78 -5.54 6.88
N LEU A 766 20.30 -4.69 5.99
CA LEU A 766 21.59 -4.02 6.19
C LEU A 766 21.57 -3.04 7.35
N SER A 767 20.48 -2.27 7.51
CA SER A 767 20.26 -1.40 8.66
C SER A 767 20.17 -2.18 9.97
N SER A 768 19.36 -3.24 10.02
CA SER A 768 19.22 -4.07 11.20
C SER A 768 20.54 -4.77 11.58
N LEU A 769 21.21 -5.43 10.63
CA LEU A 769 22.47 -6.15 10.88
C LEU A 769 23.62 -5.20 11.24
N GLY A 770 23.70 -4.06 10.57
CA GLY A 770 24.71 -3.03 10.84
C GLY A 770 24.43 -2.25 12.13
N ARG A 771 23.22 -2.34 12.70
CA ARG A 771 22.71 -1.42 13.74
C ARG A 771 22.92 0.04 13.35
N ILE A 772 22.60 0.32 12.08
CA ILE A 772 22.68 1.65 11.48
C ILE A 772 21.26 2.12 11.30
N ASP A 773 20.99 3.40 11.54
CA ASP A 773 19.68 3.97 11.32
C ASP A 773 19.18 3.67 9.89
N GLN A 774 17.93 3.21 9.77
CA GLN A 774 17.32 2.86 8.48
C GLN A 774 17.31 4.04 7.51
N GLY A 775 17.11 5.25 8.03
CA GLY A 775 17.22 6.49 7.29
C GLY A 775 18.60 6.62 6.68
N LYS A 776 19.66 6.52 7.50
CA LYS A 776 21.06 6.63 7.06
C LYS A 776 21.42 5.62 5.97
N VAL A 777 21.01 4.36 6.10
CA VAL A 777 21.27 3.32 5.08
C VAL A 777 20.53 3.62 3.79
N ARG A 778 19.23 3.96 3.85
CA ARG A 778 18.43 4.29 2.66
C ARG A 778 18.94 5.53 1.94
N THR A 779 19.38 6.54 2.69
CA THR A 779 19.87 7.80 2.13
C THR A 779 21.34 7.76 1.77
N GLY A 780 22.07 6.69 2.09
CA GLY A 780 23.54 6.63 1.93
C GLY A 780 24.32 7.56 2.87
N LYS A 781 23.67 8.17 3.87
CA LYS A 781 24.26 9.12 4.83
C LYS A 781 24.97 8.40 5.97
N LEU A 782 26.00 7.64 5.64
CA LEU A 782 26.76 6.87 6.63
C LEU A 782 27.91 7.72 7.16
N GLU A 783 28.00 7.82 8.49
CA GLU A 783 29.16 8.40 9.15
C GLU A 783 30.38 7.48 9.02
N ASP A 784 31.59 8.00 9.27
CA ASP A 784 32.83 7.21 9.21
C ASP A 784 32.79 5.98 10.15
N GLU A 785 31.99 6.04 11.23
CA GLU A 785 31.75 4.91 12.14
C GLU A 785 30.73 3.89 11.61
N ASP A 786 29.84 4.29 10.69
CA ASP A 786 28.81 3.44 10.11
C ASP A 786 29.33 2.66 8.90
N TRP A 787 30.31 3.19 8.15
CA TRP A 787 30.95 2.48 7.03
C TRP A 787 31.56 1.12 7.43
N PRO A 788 32.32 1.01 8.54
CA PRO A 788 32.77 -0.28 9.04
C PRO A 788 31.60 -1.21 9.41
N LYS A 789 30.54 -0.70 10.03
CA LYS A 789 29.36 -1.50 10.39
C LYS A 789 28.62 -2.01 9.15
N LEU A 790 28.44 -1.16 8.14
CA LEU A 790 27.78 -1.54 6.89
C LEU A 790 28.64 -2.53 6.12
N SER A 791 29.94 -2.27 6.00
CA SER A 791 30.88 -3.18 5.34
C SER A 791 30.89 -4.55 6.00
N ASN A 792 30.86 -4.59 7.34
CA ASN A 792 30.72 -5.83 8.09
C ASN A 792 29.37 -6.52 7.85
N ALA A 793 28.26 -5.78 7.80
CA ALA A 793 26.93 -6.32 7.50
C ALA A 793 26.86 -6.88 6.06
N VAL A 794 27.38 -6.15 5.07
CA VAL A 794 27.46 -6.59 3.67
C VAL A 794 28.34 -7.83 3.55
N LYS A 795 29.51 -7.84 4.20
CA LYS A 795 30.41 -9.01 4.21
C LYS A 795 29.72 -10.22 4.83
N SER A 796 29.05 -10.02 5.97
CA SER A 796 28.31 -11.07 6.65
C SER A 796 27.19 -11.64 5.78
N LEU A 797 26.42 -10.80 5.07
CA LEU A 797 25.37 -11.26 4.16
C LEU A 797 25.92 -11.95 2.91
N LYS A 798 27.01 -11.44 2.33
CA LYS A 798 27.61 -11.99 1.10
C LYS A 798 28.12 -13.42 1.29
N GLU A 799 28.55 -13.78 2.49
CA GLU A 799 29.02 -15.12 2.84
C GLU A 799 27.85 -16.10 3.10
N LYS A 800 26.61 -15.61 3.13
CA LYS A 800 25.41 -16.40 3.45
C LYS A 800 24.55 -16.68 2.22
N LYS A 801 23.78 -17.76 2.28
CA LYS A 801 22.93 -18.25 1.19
C LYS A 801 21.49 -17.74 1.35
N LEU A 802 21.30 -16.43 1.16
CA LEU A 802 19.97 -15.79 1.15
C LEU A 802 19.46 -15.64 -0.28
N PHE A 803 18.24 -16.08 -0.54
CA PHE A 803 17.54 -15.89 -1.83
C PHE A 803 16.24 -15.13 -1.59
N ILE A 804 16.02 -14.04 -2.31
CA ILE A 804 14.78 -13.24 -2.23
C ILE A 804 14.10 -13.29 -3.60
N ASP A 805 12.80 -13.51 -3.58
CA ASP A 805 11.93 -13.56 -4.74
C ASP A 805 10.74 -12.64 -4.51
N ASP A 806 10.64 -11.55 -5.29
CA ASP A 806 9.61 -10.53 -5.17
C ASP A 806 8.47 -10.66 -6.20
N THR A 807 8.26 -11.87 -6.72
CA THR A 807 7.20 -12.15 -7.70
C THR A 807 5.82 -12.06 -7.05
N ALA A 808 5.04 -11.04 -7.43
CA ALA A 808 3.68 -10.85 -6.92
C ALA A 808 2.72 -11.98 -7.37
N GLY A 809 1.82 -12.38 -6.47
CA GLY A 809 0.73 -13.31 -6.80
C GLY A 809 1.15 -14.75 -7.11
N ILE A 810 2.35 -15.17 -6.71
CA ILE A 810 2.87 -16.52 -6.97
C ILE A 810 1.94 -17.61 -6.42
N SER A 811 1.78 -18.70 -7.19
CA SER A 811 1.03 -19.86 -6.75
C SER A 811 1.87 -20.79 -5.87
N PRO A 812 1.27 -21.60 -4.96
CA PRO A 812 2.02 -22.58 -4.17
C PRO A 812 2.80 -23.59 -5.02
N GLN A 813 2.29 -23.94 -6.20
CA GLN A 813 2.96 -24.87 -7.13
C GLN A 813 4.21 -24.26 -7.74
N GLU A 814 4.12 -23.00 -8.18
CA GLU A 814 5.26 -22.28 -8.73
C GLU A 814 6.35 -22.05 -7.67
N MET A 815 5.94 -21.67 -6.45
CA MET A 815 6.82 -21.55 -5.29
C MET A 815 7.56 -22.87 -5.01
N ARG A 816 6.84 -24.01 -5.03
CA ARG A 816 7.41 -25.35 -4.86
C ARG A 816 8.48 -25.66 -5.90
N THR A 817 8.24 -25.33 -7.17
CA THR A 817 9.21 -25.53 -8.26
C THR A 817 10.48 -24.70 -8.05
N ARG A 818 10.34 -23.42 -7.64
CA ARG A 818 11.47 -22.54 -7.32
C ARG A 818 12.29 -23.07 -6.14
N LEU A 819 11.63 -23.53 -5.07
CA LEU A 819 12.29 -24.17 -3.92
C LEU A 819 13.04 -25.45 -4.31
N ARG A 820 12.46 -26.31 -5.16
CA ARG A 820 13.17 -27.51 -5.67
C ARG A 820 14.42 -27.16 -6.45
N ARG A 821 14.35 -26.11 -7.29
CA ARG A 821 15.50 -25.62 -8.04
C ARG A 821 16.61 -25.13 -7.11
N ILE A 822 16.28 -24.27 -6.14
CA ILE A 822 17.24 -23.77 -5.15
C ILE A 822 17.85 -24.92 -4.36
N ARG A 823 17.05 -25.91 -3.91
CA ARG A 823 17.56 -27.08 -3.18
C ARG A 823 18.55 -27.89 -4.01
N ARG A 824 18.27 -28.08 -5.31
CA ARG A 824 19.12 -28.82 -6.24
C ARG A 824 20.45 -28.10 -6.50
N GLU A 825 20.41 -26.77 -6.63
CA GLU A 825 21.58 -25.96 -7.00
C GLU A 825 22.45 -25.57 -5.79
N HIS A 826 21.85 -25.36 -4.61
CA HIS A 826 22.52 -24.72 -3.46
C HIS A 826 22.51 -25.55 -2.16
N GLY A 827 21.81 -26.69 -2.14
CA GLY A 827 21.76 -27.63 -1.02
C GLY A 827 20.51 -27.50 -0.15
N GLU A 828 20.56 -27.99 1.09
CA GLU A 828 19.39 -27.99 1.97
C GLU A 828 18.87 -26.58 2.28
N ILE A 829 17.54 -26.47 2.36
CA ILE A 829 16.84 -25.26 2.79
C ILE A 829 16.76 -25.27 4.32
N GLY A 830 17.19 -24.17 4.93
CA GLY A 830 17.07 -23.93 6.36
C GLY A 830 15.72 -23.36 6.69
N LEU A 831 15.33 -22.25 6.07
CA LEU A 831 14.10 -21.53 6.41
C LEU A 831 13.48 -20.95 5.13
N VAL A 832 12.15 -20.95 5.07
CA VAL A 832 11.39 -20.23 4.03
C VAL A 832 10.49 -19.20 4.70
N MET A 833 10.48 -17.97 4.21
CA MET A 833 9.56 -16.91 4.63
C MET A 833 8.62 -16.53 3.48
N ILE A 834 7.34 -16.26 3.77
CA ILE A 834 6.32 -15.79 2.83
C ILE A 834 5.65 -14.53 3.39
N ASP A 835 5.74 -13.41 2.66
CA ASP A 835 5.17 -12.11 3.03
C ASP A 835 4.20 -11.59 1.96
N TYR A 836 2.88 -11.66 2.11
CA TYR A 836 2.10 -12.39 3.10
C TYR A 836 1.13 -13.36 2.40
N LEU A 837 0.66 -14.37 3.14
CA LEU A 837 -0.04 -15.55 2.58
C LEU A 837 -1.30 -15.16 1.79
N GLN A 838 -2.02 -14.12 2.21
CA GLN A 838 -3.21 -13.60 1.53
C GLN A 838 -2.92 -12.83 0.22
N LEU A 839 -1.68 -12.75 -0.27
CA LEU A 839 -1.38 -12.24 -1.63
C LEU A 839 -1.16 -13.36 -2.65
N MET A 840 -1.04 -14.61 -2.21
CA MET A 840 -0.94 -15.75 -3.12
C MET A 840 -2.26 -15.99 -3.86
N LYS A 841 -2.16 -16.49 -5.10
CA LYS A 841 -3.31 -16.80 -5.96
C LYS A 841 -3.16 -18.17 -6.61
N ILE A 842 -4.27 -18.89 -6.74
CA ILE A 842 -4.33 -20.14 -7.50
C ILE A 842 -5.02 -19.85 -8.85
N PRO A 843 -4.32 -19.95 -9.99
CA PRO A 843 -4.91 -19.70 -11.31
C PRO A 843 -6.13 -20.60 -11.57
N GLY A 844 -7.24 -19.99 -12.00
CA GLY A 844 -8.48 -20.71 -12.33
C GLY A 844 -9.34 -21.13 -11.14
N PHE A 845 -8.97 -20.78 -9.91
CA PHE A 845 -9.77 -21.07 -8.72
C PHE A 845 -11.00 -20.14 -8.65
N THR A 846 -12.20 -20.71 -8.68
CA THR A 846 -13.48 -19.99 -8.74
C THR A 846 -14.29 -20.07 -7.45
N GLU A 847 -13.87 -20.90 -6.49
CA GLU A 847 -14.49 -20.96 -5.17
C GLU A 847 -13.98 -19.81 -4.28
N GLY A 848 -14.81 -19.30 -3.38
CA GLY A 848 -14.52 -18.08 -2.61
C GLY A 848 -13.18 -18.08 -1.85
N ARG A 849 -12.68 -16.89 -1.52
CA ARG A 849 -11.33 -16.65 -0.97
C ARG A 849 -10.95 -17.54 0.22
N THR A 850 -11.89 -17.87 1.10
CA THR A 850 -11.65 -18.75 2.25
C THR A 850 -11.22 -20.18 1.85
N ASN A 851 -11.83 -20.74 0.80
CA ASN A 851 -11.45 -22.07 0.29
C ASN A 851 -10.08 -22.00 -0.40
N GLU A 852 -9.81 -20.93 -1.14
CA GLU A 852 -8.52 -20.72 -1.81
C GLU A 852 -7.38 -20.67 -0.79
N ILE A 853 -7.54 -19.89 0.28
CA ILE A 853 -6.58 -19.78 1.37
C ILE A 853 -6.40 -21.12 2.12
N SER A 854 -7.47 -21.92 2.23
CA SER A 854 -7.40 -23.25 2.83
C SER A 854 -6.51 -24.20 2.02
N GLU A 855 -6.63 -24.18 0.69
CA GLU A 855 -5.78 -24.98 -0.20
C GLU A 855 -4.32 -24.48 -0.22
N ILE A 856 -4.12 -23.15 -0.16
CA ILE A 856 -2.78 -22.55 -0.01
C ILE A 856 -2.12 -23.02 1.30
N SER A 857 -2.83 -22.96 2.42
CA SER A 857 -2.35 -23.38 3.74
C SER A 857 -1.91 -24.85 3.76
N ARG A 858 -2.75 -25.76 3.25
CA ARG A 858 -2.42 -27.19 3.12
C ARG A 858 -1.20 -27.42 2.25
N SER A 859 -1.10 -26.70 1.12
CA SER A 859 0.04 -26.79 0.21
C SER A 859 1.33 -26.33 0.89
N ILE A 860 1.29 -25.25 1.67
CA ILE A 860 2.44 -24.77 2.45
C ILE A 860 2.87 -25.80 3.50
N LYS A 861 1.94 -26.39 4.24
CA LYS A 861 2.26 -27.44 5.22
C LYS A 861 2.85 -28.68 4.56
N ALA A 862 2.35 -29.07 3.38
CA ALA A 862 2.93 -30.18 2.60
C ALA A 862 4.35 -29.85 2.12
N MET A 863 4.60 -28.61 1.68
CA MET A 863 5.94 -28.15 1.32
C MET A 863 6.91 -28.17 2.51
N ALA A 864 6.47 -27.71 3.69
CA ALA A 864 7.31 -27.75 4.89
C ALA A 864 7.82 -29.18 5.16
N LYS A 865 6.93 -30.18 5.07
CA LYS A 865 7.28 -31.60 5.20
C LYS A 865 8.17 -32.12 4.08
N GLU A 866 7.95 -31.73 2.83
CA GLU A 866 8.75 -32.17 1.70
C GLU A 866 10.19 -31.65 1.73
N PHE A 867 10.36 -30.38 2.10
CA PHE A 867 11.67 -29.73 2.16
C PHE A 867 12.37 -29.94 3.50
N GLU A 868 11.69 -30.55 4.49
CA GLU A 868 12.16 -30.72 5.86
C GLU A 868 12.66 -29.41 6.48
N ALA A 869 11.98 -28.30 6.16
CA ALA A 869 12.37 -26.95 6.54
C ALA A 869 11.18 -26.22 7.17
N PRO A 870 11.39 -25.42 8.23
CA PRO A 870 10.39 -24.51 8.73
C PRO A 870 9.97 -23.50 7.65
N ILE A 871 8.66 -23.27 7.51
CA ILE A 871 8.10 -22.23 6.65
C ILE A 871 7.36 -21.22 7.53
N ILE A 872 7.83 -19.98 7.54
CA ILE A 872 7.18 -18.84 8.19
C ILE A 872 6.26 -18.18 7.18
N ALA A 873 4.96 -18.18 7.46
CA ALA A 873 3.96 -17.47 6.68
C ALA A 873 3.42 -16.27 7.48
N LEU A 874 3.52 -15.08 6.90
CA LEU A 874 2.89 -13.90 7.47
C LEU A 874 1.40 -13.91 7.16
N SER A 875 0.59 -13.54 8.15
CA SER A 875 -0.86 -13.48 8.02
C SER A 875 -1.42 -12.24 8.71
N GLN A 876 -2.41 -11.59 8.10
CA GLN A 876 -3.11 -10.47 8.71
C GLN A 876 -4.24 -10.94 9.64
N LEU A 877 -4.50 -10.16 10.70
CA LEU A 877 -5.61 -10.38 11.64
C LEU A 877 -6.89 -9.63 11.24
N ASN A 878 -8.04 -10.20 11.59
CA ASN A 878 -9.38 -9.62 11.49
C ASN A 878 -9.51 -8.36 12.37
N ARG A 879 -10.35 -7.42 11.92
CA ARG A 879 -10.61 -6.15 12.63
C ARG A 879 -11.47 -6.30 13.88
N SER A 880 -12.21 -7.40 14.02
CA SER A 880 -13.06 -7.70 15.19
C SER A 880 -12.28 -7.73 16.52
N LEU A 881 -10.98 -7.99 16.44
CA LEU A 881 -10.07 -7.96 17.59
C LEU A 881 -10.11 -6.63 18.34
N GLU A 882 -10.18 -5.50 17.62
CA GLU A 882 -10.08 -4.15 18.19
C GLU A 882 -11.33 -3.71 18.97
N GLN A 883 -12.45 -4.38 18.73
CA GLN A 883 -13.71 -4.13 19.45
C GLN A 883 -13.73 -4.83 20.82
N ARG A 884 -12.78 -5.73 21.09
CA ARG A 884 -12.70 -6.45 22.35
C ARG A 884 -12.04 -5.57 23.43
N PRO A 885 -12.49 -5.67 24.70
CA PRO A 885 -11.82 -5.00 25.81
C PRO A 885 -10.34 -5.40 25.94
N ASN A 886 -10.02 -6.68 25.65
CA ASN A 886 -8.66 -7.16 25.56
C ASN A 886 -8.26 -7.30 24.08
N LYS A 887 -7.29 -6.48 23.66
CA LYS A 887 -6.80 -6.41 22.27
C LYS A 887 -5.64 -7.37 21.97
N ARG A 888 -5.30 -8.26 22.91
CA ARG A 888 -4.36 -9.36 22.63
C ARG A 888 -4.97 -10.31 21.59
N PRO A 889 -4.29 -10.56 20.46
CA PRO A 889 -4.80 -11.47 19.44
C PRO A 889 -4.93 -12.91 19.93
N VAL A 890 -5.96 -13.59 19.43
CA VAL A 890 -6.17 -15.03 19.64
C VAL A 890 -6.41 -15.72 18.30
N ASN A 891 -6.41 -17.06 18.28
CA ASN A 891 -6.49 -17.83 17.03
C ASN A 891 -7.71 -17.49 16.16
N SER A 892 -8.87 -17.20 16.76
CA SER A 892 -10.08 -16.80 16.04
C SER A 892 -9.94 -15.48 15.27
N ASP A 893 -8.93 -14.66 15.59
CA ASP A 893 -8.68 -13.39 14.92
C ASP A 893 -7.89 -13.52 13.63
N LEU A 894 -7.35 -14.70 13.29
CA LEU A 894 -6.74 -14.90 11.98
C LEU A 894 -7.79 -14.65 10.88
N ARG A 895 -7.41 -13.96 9.81
CA ARG A 895 -8.32 -13.66 8.69
C ARG A 895 -8.56 -14.89 7.82
N GLU A 896 -9.82 -15.16 7.51
CA GLU A 896 -10.23 -16.24 6.57
C GLU A 896 -9.70 -17.64 7.00
N SER A 897 -9.76 -17.95 8.30
CA SER A 897 -8.69 -18.67 9.02
C SER A 897 -8.91 -20.11 9.48
N GLY A 898 -10.08 -20.71 9.29
CA GLY A 898 -10.35 -22.04 9.87
C GLY A 898 -9.29 -23.10 9.50
N ALA A 899 -8.80 -23.09 8.25
CA ALA A 899 -7.76 -24.01 7.79
C ALA A 899 -6.35 -23.59 8.22
N ILE A 900 -6.01 -22.29 8.17
CA ILE A 900 -4.70 -21.77 8.60
C ILE A 900 -4.45 -22.17 10.05
N GLU A 901 -5.45 -21.98 10.93
CA GLU A 901 -5.33 -22.34 12.33
C GLU A 901 -5.06 -23.84 12.49
N GLN A 902 -5.72 -24.71 11.72
CA GLN A 902 -5.59 -26.16 11.83
C GLN A 902 -4.23 -26.67 11.33
N ASP A 903 -3.79 -26.17 10.17
CA ASP A 903 -2.60 -26.63 9.45
C ASP A 903 -1.30 -26.15 10.10
N ALA A 904 -1.29 -24.94 10.67
CA ALA A 904 -0.12 -24.39 11.36
C ALA A 904 0.28 -25.23 12.57
N ASP A 905 1.58 -25.43 12.77
CA ASP A 905 2.14 -26.09 13.95
C ASP A 905 2.39 -25.08 15.07
N VAL A 906 2.83 -23.88 14.69
CA VAL A 906 3.05 -22.75 15.60
C VAL A 906 2.31 -21.52 15.07
N ILE A 907 1.59 -20.82 15.94
CA ILE A 907 0.96 -19.54 15.64
C ILE A 907 1.46 -18.53 16.65
N MET A 908 2.13 -17.49 16.15
CA MET A 908 2.65 -16.39 16.94
C MET A 908 1.92 -15.11 16.57
N PHE A 909 1.47 -14.38 17.58
CA PHE A 909 0.87 -13.07 17.43
C PHE A 909 1.80 -12.00 17.97
N ILE A 910 1.88 -10.88 17.26
CA ILE A 910 2.60 -9.71 17.74
C ILE A 910 1.58 -8.78 18.38
N TYR A 911 1.78 -8.44 19.64
CA TYR A 911 1.03 -7.43 20.37
C TYR A 911 1.99 -6.38 20.90
N ARG A 912 1.71 -5.10 20.65
CA ARG A 912 2.48 -3.99 21.23
C ARG A 912 1.53 -3.18 22.06
N ASP A 913 1.73 -3.18 23.37
CA ASP A 913 0.79 -2.54 24.28
C ASP A 913 0.74 -1.02 24.05
N GLU A 914 1.90 -0.40 23.78
CA GLU A 914 2.04 1.03 23.46
C GLU A 914 1.23 1.50 22.24
N VAL A 915 0.82 0.58 21.36
CA VAL A 915 -0.02 0.86 20.19
C VAL A 915 -1.49 1.07 20.59
N TYR A 916 -1.91 0.43 21.68
CA TYR A 916 -3.30 0.45 22.15
C TYR A 916 -3.46 1.27 23.43
N ASN A 917 -2.41 1.36 24.25
CA ASN A 917 -2.35 2.00 25.56
C ASN A 917 -1.10 2.93 25.65
N PRO A 918 -1.20 4.24 25.38
CA PRO A 918 -0.08 5.20 25.33
C PRO A 918 0.63 5.44 26.65
N ASP A 919 -0.11 5.34 27.74
CA ASP A 919 0.37 5.57 29.10
C ASP A 919 0.94 4.28 29.72
N THR A 920 1.07 3.21 28.91
CA THR A 920 1.66 1.96 29.36
C THR A 920 3.11 2.18 29.82
N GLU A 921 3.47 1.51 30.89
CA GLU A 921 4.85 1.45 31.37
C GLU A 921 5.73 0.60 30.44
N HIS A 922 5.12 -0.16 29.51
CA HIS A 922 5.79 -1.09 28.59
C HIS A 922 6.14 -0.47 27.21
N LYS A 923 6.57 0.81 27.16
CA LYS A 923 7.00 1.45 25.90
C LYS A 923 8.24 0.77 25.31
N GLY A 924 8.25 0.61 24.00
CA GLY A 924 9.29 -0.12 23.27
C GLY A 924 9.30 -1.62 23.55
N VAL A 925 8.24 -2.19 24.16
CA VAL A 925 8.12 -3.64 24.41
C VAL A 925 7.07 -4.23 23.47
N ALA A 926 7.46 -5.30 22.79
CA ALA A 926 6.57 -6.12 21.97
C ALA A 926 6.37 -7.48 22.62
N GLU A 927 5.11 -7.84 22.84
CA GLU A 927 4.68 -9.14 23.33
C GLU A 927 4.46 -10.07 22.12
N ILE A 928 5.22 -11.16 22.05
CA ILE A 928 5.05 -12.24 21.09
C ILE A 928 4.23 -13.34 21.78
N ILE A 929 2.95 -13.41 21.45
CA ILE A 929 2.00 -14.34 22.03
C ILE A 929 1.98 -15.61 21.18
N ILE A 930 2.40 -16.74 21.75
CA ILE A 930 2.32 -18.06 21.13
C ILE A 930 0.90 -18.59 21.36
N GLY A 931 -0.01 -18.28 20.44
CA GLY A 931 -1.42 -18.69 20.51
C GLY A 931 -1.65 -20.17 20.19
N LYS A 932 -0.71 -20.80 19.47
CA LYS A 932 -0.70 -22.24 19.22
C LYS A 932 0.73 -22.74 19.12
N GLN A 933 1.01 -23.89 19.73
CA GLN A 933 2.26 -24.61 19.61
C GLN A 933 1.97 -26.10 19.78
N ARG A 934 2.29 -26.94 18.78
CA ARG A 934 2.04 -28.38 18.83
C ARG A 934 3.05 -29.14 19.70
N ASN A 935 4.29 -28.66 19.76
CA ASN A 935 5.43 -29.40 20.30
C ASN A 935 6.00 -28.80 21.60
N GLY A 936 5.27 -27.90 22.26
CA GLY A 936 5.77 -27.12 23.38
C GLY A 936 4.68 -26.28 24.06
N PRO A 937 5.03 -25.50 25.10
CA PRO A 937 4.07 -24.68 25.82
C PRO A 937 3.58 -23.48 24.99
N ILE A 938 2.35 -23.05 25.25
CA ILE A 938 1.82 -21.75 24.84
C ILE A 938 2.17 -20.70 25.91
N GLY A 939 2.13 -19.42 25.54
CA GLY A 939 2.42 -18.31 26.44
C GLY A 939 2.86 -17.06 25.69
N SER A 940 3.41 -16.09 26.40
CA SER A 940 3.83 -14.81 25.84
C SER A 940 5.30 -14.55 26.16
N VAL A 941 6.06 -14.14 25.15
CA VAL A 941 7.45 -13.67 25.29
C VAL A 941 7.48 -12.17 25.10
N ARG A 942 8.30 -11.44 25.86
CA ARG A 942 8.46 -9.99 25.69
C ARG A 942 9.82 -9.70 25.05
N LEU A 943 9.81 -8.91 23.99
CA LEU A 943 11.00 -8.46 23.26
C LEU A 943 11.08 -6.94 23.29
N ALA A 944 12.29 -6.39 23.28
CA ALA A 944 12.49 -4.96 23.05
C ALA A 944 12.33 -4.67 21.54
N PHE A 945 11.56 -3.65 21.18
CA PHE A 945 11.46 -3.13 19.83
C PHE A 945 12.21 -1.80 19.73
N ILE A 946 13.26 -1.79 18.90
CA ILE A 946 14.10 -0.61 18.65
C ILE A 946 13.76 -0.06 17.25
N GLY A 947 12.81 0.88 17.22
CA GLY A 947 12.24 1.43 15.98
C GLY A 947 13.28 1.98 14.99
N ARG A 948 14.28 2.73 15.49
CA ARG A 948 15.37 3.33 14.67
C ARG A 948 16.16 2.37 13.78
N PHE A 949 16.30 1.10 14.20
CA PHE A 949 17.04 0.08 13.45
C PHE A 949 16.09 -0.96 12.83
N THR A 950 14.78 -0.76 12.97
CA THR A 950 13.75 -1.73 12.59
C THR A 950 14.00 -3.12 13.20
N ARG A 951 14.51 -3.16 14.43
CA ARG A 951 15.08 -4.36 15.05
C ARG A 951 14.35 -4.73 16.33
N PHE A 952 14.16 -6.03 16.54
CA PHE A 952 13.72 -6.61 17.79
C PHE A 952 14.95 -7.17 18.52
N GLU A 953 15.01 -7.03 19.83
CA GLU A 953 16.10 -7.55 20.68
C GLU A 953 15.54 -8.23 21.94
N ASN A 954 16.35 -9.07 22.60
CA ASN A 954 15.99 -9.65 23.89
C ASN A 954 15.88 -8.55 24.95
N LEU A 955 14.88 -8.65 25.84
CA LEU A 955 14.74 -7.74 26.96
C LEU A 955 15.88 -7.97 27.98
N ALA A 956 16.33 -6.92 28.69
CA ALA A 956 17.40 -7.07 29.69
C ALA A 956 16.87 -7.79 30.96
N PRO A 957 17.64 -8.71 31.58
CA PRO A 957 17.22 -9.47 32.77
C PRO A 957 16.72 -8.62 33.96
N GLU A 958 17.28 -7.43 34.16
CA GLU A 958 16.89 -6.50 35.24
C GLU A 958 15.50 -5.88 35.02
N ALA A 959 15.00 -5.86 33.79
CA ALA A 959 13.66 -5.36 33.48
C ALA A 959 12.56 -6.35 33.84
N TYR A 960 12.84 -7.67 33.89
CA TYR A 960 11.83 -8.70 34.22
C TYR A 960 11.33 -8.60 35.66
N GLY A 961 12.15 -8.10 36.61
CA GLY A 961 11.82 -8.03 38.03
C GLY A 961 10.70 -7.06 38.41
N ASN A 962 10.29 -6.15 37.52
CA ASN A 962 9.16 -5.24 37.73
C ASN A 962 7.82 -5.80 37.19
N PHE A 963 7.79 -7.04 36.68
CA PHE A 963 6.65 -7.56 35.92
C PHE A 963 6.04 -8.87 36.47
N ASP A 964 6.56 -9.42 37.58
CA ASP A 964 6.08 -10.68 38.17
C ASP A 964 4.91 -10.53 39.17
N ASP A 965 4.39 -9.32 39.37
CA ASP A 965 3.18 -9.04 40.17
C ASP A 965 2.03 -8.56 39.26
N ASP A 966 1.42 -9.44 38.45
CA ASP A 966 0.02 -9.32 37.95
C ASP A 966 -0.52 -10.60 37.28
#